data_AF-A0A1E4RXC0-F1
#
_entry.id   AF-A0A1E4RXC0-F1
#
_cell.length_a   1.000
_cell.length_b   1.000
_cell.length_c   1.000
_cell.angle_alpha   90.00
_cell.angle_beta   90.00
_cell.angle_gamma   90.00
#
_symmetry.space_group_name_H-M   'P 1'
#
loop_
_entity.id
_entity.type
_entity.pdbx_description
1 polymer ?
#
loop_
_entity_poly.entity_id
_entity_poly.type
_entity_poly.pdbx_seq_one_letter_code
_entity_poly.pdbx_strand_id
1 'polypeptide(L)'
;MNQKDIDQIVEFGFSREQAIEALSQSNGDINSAIDFLFRDTDPVAESYGDSSNGDAKGVTSAPIESGVIDDIIKQQHSTSEEQYSAPPLPPRSHASVHVEDIRDNDSDVNDDDVSVFEDLEHSSLPHEEVEGRVPYNVYDDVRAYTRKADEVPVIMPTSNGYYESYLAALLMILHAVPGIKRAVFRHEFKDLGYSPRWFKGEVVELPAEITEVEVDGEKHDLRFLAEVQRIFTFLDDSANRSFTSLAGLIKALPKSALGQFGYVDNLSDAYEILYKALSEQLTWAGVANAQSLFANTLLRNGELYTFGMFHIEAEDLSRTLYKSLNELIWNDSVESSDCINSLADTIMITVDPCTDDMFVPPGLELFEELYPQIYTNDFKNTVLSIEKKHEELEKERASINSELLKLKTHKGMHIQSVLDHSLEFLQDESGNGEYQDLKIADVLDDVRQLSLTVQERKESLAERSSQLIDERRAMSITNVDTIIEKYMEDDKHEKPEPYLLTGVILRGNIYCCATKTEDGVLQWRYVEHTPCDSPDTRFETDETQFDDIKQVVYSKTRNVWNDPLVLVFVKRSAIFDSTPIQLPNSSLEFLKLDNDELDKSIEWNSDTDYMDSSSDEGGDDDEPQPQEDKQQNDQPLIDLTDK
;
A
#
# COMPACT_ATOMS: atom_id res chain seq x y z
N MET A 1 1.31 2.41 -39.15
CA MET A 1 1.36 3.83 -38.73
C MET A 1 2.53 4.02 -37.80
N ASN A 2 3.25 5.13 -37.93
CA ASN A 2 4.43 5.42 -37.12
C ASN A 2 3.98 6.09 -35.82
N GLN A 3 4.43 5.59 -34.66
CA GLN A 3 4.06 6.17 -33.36
C GLN A 3 4.48 7.65 -33.26
N LYS A 4 5.63 7.98 -33.87
CA LYS A 4 6.16 9.33 -33.95
C LYS A 4 5.24 10.32 -34.69
N ASP A 5 4.50 9.85 -35.68
CA ASP A 5 3.59 10.69 -36.48
C ASP A 5 2.29 10.95 -35.71
N ILE A 6 1.85 9.97 -34.90
CA ILE A 6 0.70 10.10 -33.99
C ILE A 6 1.06 11.10 -32.88
N ASP A 7 2.23 10.94 -32.25
CA ASP A 7 2.69 11.84 -31.19
C ASP A 7 2.84 13.27 -31.71
N GLN A 8 3.28 13.45 -32.95
CA GLN A 8 3.39 14.77 -33.58
C GLN A 8 2.03 15.44 -33.83
N ILE A 9 0.97 14.67 -34.14
CA ILE A 9 -0.41 15.20 -34.27
C ILE A 9 -1.06 15.45 -32.92
N VAL A 10 -0.77 14.62 -31.92
CA VAL A 10 -1.17 14.84 -30.52
C VAL A 10 -0.47 16.08 -29.95
N GLU A 11 0.79 16.34 -30.32
CA GLU A 11 1.51 17.58 -30.02
C GLU A 11 0.83 18.82 -30.62
N PHE A 12 0.05 18.68 -31.69
CA PHE A 12 -0.80 19.75 -32.26
C PHE A 12 -2.14 19.94 -31.52
N GLY A 13 -2.43 19.15 -30.47
CA GLY A 13 -3.57 19.33 -29.57
C GLY A 13 -4.82 18.50 -29.90
N PHE A 14 -4.70 17.50 -30.78
CA PHE A 14 -5.76 16.56 -31.10
C PHE A 14 -5.69 15.30 -30.23
N SER A 15 -6.83 14.64 -29.97
CA SER A 15 -6.82 13.39 -29.21
C SER A 15 -6.06 12.30 -29.96
N ARG A 16 -5.57 11.30 -29.24
CA ARG A 16 -4.82 10.20 -29.86
C ARG A 16 -5.69 9.42 -30.86
N GLU A 17 -6.98 9.27 -30.59
CA GLU A 17 -7.94 8.65 -31.52
C GLU A 17 -8.12 9.49 -32.79
N GLN A 18 -8.25 10.82 -32.66
CA GLN A 18 -8.34 11.75 -33.78
C GLN A 18 -7.07 11.72 -34.65
N ALA A 19 -5.89 11.68 -34.03
CA ALA A 19 -4.61 11.57 -34.72
C ALA A 19 -4.50 10.27 -35.53
N ILE A 20 -4.94 9.14 -34.95
CA ILE A 20 -4.94 7.83 -35.61
C ILE A 20 -5.92 7.83 -36.79
N GLU A 21 -7.14 8.34 -36.60
CA GLU A 21 -8.16 8.42 -37.65
C GLU A 21 -7.70 9.29 -38.82
N ALA A 22 -7.15 10.47 -38.52
CA ALA A 22 -6.66 11.40 -39.52
C ALA A 22 -5.48 10.85 -40.32
N LEU A 23 -4.53 10.18 -39.66
CA LEU A 23 -3.41 9.50 -40.33
C LEU A 23 -3.88 8.30 -41.17
N SER A 24 -4.99 7.66 -40.79
CA SER A 24 -5.59 6.55 -41.54
C SER A 24 -6.16 7.05 -42.86
N GLN A 25 -6.95 8.13 -42.80
CA GLN A 25 -7.56 8.73 -43.98
C GLN A 25 -6.55 9.43 -44.90
N SER A 26 -5.44 9.89 -44.32
CA SER A 26 -4.39 10.62 -45.03
C SER A 26 -3.23 9.75 -45.48
N ASN A 27 -3.39 8.43 -45.40
CA ASN A 27 -2.42 7.43 -45.84
C ASN A 27 -1.00 7.65 -45.24
N GLY A 28 -0.95 8.08 -43.97
CA GLY A 28 0.29 8.34 -43.23
C GLY A 28 0.97 9.68 -43.51
N ASP A 29 0.37 10.58 -44.30
CA ASP A 29 0.88 11.94 -44.47
C ASP A 29 0.35 12.88 -43.37
N ILE A 30 1.27 13.37 -42.54
CA ILE A 30 0.98 14.24 -41.39
C ILE A 30 0.30 15.53 -41.82
N ASN A 31 0.73 16.16 -42.91
CA ASN A 31 0.15 17.45 -43.33
C ASN A 31 -1.28 17.26 -43.83
N SER A 32 -1.52 16.19 -44.60
CA SER A 32 -2.86 15.82 -45.05
C SER A 32 -3.77 15.41 -43.88
N ALA A 33 -3.22 14.74 -42.85
CA ALA A 33 -3.94 14.38 -41.63
C ALA A 33 -4.34 15.60 -40.80
N ILE A 34 -3.44 16.57 -40.70
CA ILE A 34 -3.73 17.86 -40.05
C ILE A 34 -4.81 18.62 -40.84
N ASP A 35 -4.70 18.71 -42.17
CA ASP A 35 -5.72 19.34 -43.02
C ASP A 35 -7.08 18.64 -42.95
N PHE A 36 -7.10 17.32 -42.74
CA PHE A 36 -8.32 16.52 -42.53
C PHE A 36 -9.00 16.86 -41.20
N LEU A 37 -8.23 16.94 -40.11
CA LEU A 37 -8.75 17.26 -38.77
C LEU A 37 -9.34 18.67 -38.68
N PHE A 38 -8.81 19.61 -39.47
CA PHE A 38 -9.31 20.99 -39.52
C PHE A 38 -10.45 21.21 -40.52
N ARG A 39 -10.79 20.20 -41.35
CA ARG A 39 -11.93 20.28 -42.28
C ARG A 39 -13.28 20.09 -41.59
N ASP A 40 -13.30 19.43 -40.43
CA ASP A 40 -14.51 19.14 -39.67
C ASP A 40 -14.79 20.15 -38.53
N THR A 41 -13.97 21.19 -38.38
CA THR A 41 -14.22 22.28 -37.42
C THR A 41 -14.87 23.49 -38.08
N ASP A 42 -16.12 23.34 -38.53
CA ASP A 42 -17.13 24.41 -38.61
C ASP A 42 -18.43 23.88 -37.97
N PRO A 43 -19.15 24.68 -37.16
CA PRO A 43 -20.17 24.16 -36.25
C PRO A 43 -21.42 23.75 -37.04
N VAL A 44 -21.67 22.45 -37.16
CA VAL A 44 -22.97 21.95 -37.62
C VAL A 44 -23.86 21.75 -36.41
N ALA A 45 -24.90 22.57 -36.37
CA ALA A 45 -26.02 22.51 -35.46
C ALA A 45 -26.60 21.09 -35.31
N GLU A 46 -26.97 20.76 -34.08
CA GLU A 46 -27.81 19.61 -33.75
C GLU A 46 -29.03 19.54 -34.69
N SER A 47 -29.08 18.48 -35.48
CA SER A 47 -30.24 18.12 -36.29
C SER A 47 -30.75 16.76 -35.82
N TYR A 48 -31.75 16.80 -34.95
CA TYR A 48 -32.68 15.70 -34.71
C TYR A 48 -33.42 15.29 -35.99
N GLY A 49 -33.56 13.99 -36.23
CA GLY A 49 -34.43 13.40 -37.25
C GLY A 49 -33.79 12.18 -37.92
N ASP A 50 -33.95 10.99 -37.36
CA ASP A 50 -35.05 10.05 -37.68
C ASP A 50 -34.93 9.45 -39.10
N SER A 51 -34.60 8.16 -39.15
CA SER A 51 -35.13 7.21 -40.14
C SER A 51 -34.90 5.77 -39.70
N SER A 52 -35.94 5.26 -39.07
CA SER A 52 -36.48 3.89 -39.14
C SER A 52 -35.98 2.95 -40.27
N ASN A 53 -35.65 1.72 -39.90
CA ASN A 53 -36.22 0.43 -40.35
C ASN A 53 -35.33 -0.67 -39.77
N GLY A 54 -35.75 -1.64 -38.96
CA GLY A 54 -37.06 -2.22 -38.75
C GLY A 54 -36.89 -3.72 -38.88
N ASP A 55 -36.96 -4.47 -37.78
CA ASP A 55 -37.68 -5.75 -37.80
C ASP A 55 -38.05 -6.23 -36.40
N ALA A 56 -39.27 -6.76 -36.35
CA ALA A 56 -40.07 -6.98 -35.17
C ALA A 56 -39.89 -8.38 -34.57
N LYS A 57 -40.07 -8.49 -33.25
CA LYS A 57 -41.10 -9.34 -32.62
C LYS A 57 -41.04 -9.18 -31.11
N GLY A 58 -42.15 -8.72 -30.54
CA GLY A 58 -42.30 -8.52 -29.09
C GLY A 58 -42.65 -9.78 -28.32
N VAL A 59 -42.96 -9.59 -27.04
CA VAL A 59 -44.17 -10.05 -26.32
C VAL A 59 -43.92 -9.91 -24.81
N THR A 60 -44.65 -8.95 -24.23
CA THR A 60 -45.39 -8.96 -22.96
C THR A 60 -44.68 -8.99 -21.59
N SER A 61 -45.00 -7.94 -20.83
CA SER A 61 -45.60 -7.93 -19.48
C SER A 61 -44.80 -8.38 -18.25
N ALA A 62 -44.53 -7.40 -17.39
CA ALA A 62 -44.48 -7.48 -15.92
C ALA A 62 -45.79 -8.10 -15.33
N PRO A 63 -46.02 -8.23 -13.99
CA PRO A 63 -45.24 -7.75 -12.83
C PRO A 63 -45.24 -8.66 -11.55
N ILE A 64 -44.42 -8.27 -10.56
CA ILE A 64 -44.67 -8.14 -9.09
C ILE A 64 -45.17 -9.35 -8.24
N GLU A 65 -44.59 -9.43 -7.02
CA GLU A 65 -45.16 -9.79 -5.69
C GLU A 65 -44.85 -11.15 -5.01
N SER A 66 -44.16 -11.02 -3.86
CA SER A 66 -44.61 -11.37 -2.49
C SER A 66 -44.67 -12.82 -1.99
N GLY A 67 -44.08 -13.01 -0.79
CA GLY A 67 -44.64 -13.85 0.28
C GLY A 67 -43.70 -14.95 0.81
N VAL A 68 -43.09 -14.92 2.00
CA VAL A 68 -43.65 -14.99 3.39
C VAL A 68 -43.76 -16.44 3.94
N ILE A 69 -42.87 -16.76 4.91
CA ILE A 69 -43.08 -17.42 6.23
C ILE A 69 -43.12 -18.97 6.41
N ASP A 70 -42.24 -19.40 7.34
CA ASP A 70 -42.22 -20.45 8.41
C ASP A 70 -42.51 -21.96 8.21
N ASP A 71 -41.62 -22.79 8.79
CA ASP A 71 -41.87 -23.75 9.91
C ASP A 71 -40.62 -24.67 10.11
N ILE A 72 -39.83 -24.59 11.19
CA ILE A 72 -39.94 -25.13 12.57
C ILE A 72 -39.90 -26.68 12.72
N ILE A 73 -38.70 -27.16 13.13
CA ILE A 73 -38.35 -28.11 14.24
C ILE A 73 -38.96 -29.54 14.29
N LYS A 74 -38.07 -30.55 14.37
CA LYS A 74 -38.02 -31.65 15.38
C LYS A 74 -36.77 -32.56 15.15
N GLN A 75 -35.78 -32.58 16.06
CA GLN A 75 -35.60 -33.48 17.23
C GLN A 75 -35.18 -34.93 16.83
N GLN A 76 -34.15 -35.64 17.34
CA GLN A 76 -33.49 -35.67 18.66
C GLN A 76 -32.26 -36.66 18.73
N HIS A 77 -31.30 -36.35 19.63
CA HIS A 77 -30.37 -37.16 20.49
C HIS A 77 -29.45 -38.28 19.90
N SER A 78 -28.15 -38.44 20.29
CA SER A 78 -27.61 -38.63 21.66
C SER A 78 -26.05 -38.53 21.78
N THR A 79 -25.58 -37.78 22.79
CA THR A 79 -24.41 -37.93 23.73
C THR A 79 -23.08 -38.64 23.40
N SER A 80 -21.95 -37.92 23.56
CA SER A 80 -20.79 -38.26 24.43
C SER A 80 -19.77 -37.10 24.59
N GLU A 81 -19.28 -36.91 25.83
CA GLU A 81 -18.27 -36.00 26.45
C GLU A 81 -17.20 -35.39 25.51
N GLU A 82 -17.16 -34.06 25.29
CA GLU A 82 -16.49 -32.97 26.06
C GLU A 82 -14.94 -32.96 26.05
N GLN A 83 -14.38 -32.46 24.94
CA GLN A 83 -13.14 -31.66 24.91
C GLN A 83 -13.53 -30.29 24.34
N TYR A 84 -13.36 -29.21 25.11
CA TYR A 84 -13.66 -27.85 24.66
C TYR A 84 -12.62 -27.39 23.62
N SER A 85 -12.88 -27.67 22.35
CA SER A 85 -12.38 -26.85 21.25
C SER A 85 -13.20 -25.56 21.17
N ALA A 86 -12.55 -24.47 20.74
CA ALA A 86 -13.20 -23.19 20.53
C ALA A 86 -14.40 -23.33 19.56
N PRO A 87 -15.50 -22.59 19.76
CA PRO A 87 -16.58 -22.57 18.78
C PRO A 87 -16.01 -22.09 17.43
N PRO A 88 -16.30 -22.78 16.32
CA PRO A 88 -15.87 -22.32 15.01
C PRO A 88 -16.50 -20.96 14.71
N LEU A 89 -15.73 -20.09 14.04
CA LEU A 89 -16.26 -18.87 13.43
C LEU A 89 -17.46 -19.23 12.55
N PRO A 90 -18.49 -18.36 12.47
CA PRO A 90 -19.64 -18.62 11.61
C PRO A 90 -19.16 -18.82 10.16
N PRO A 91 -19.72 -19.79 9.42
CA PRO A 91 -19.36 -20.01 8.02
C PRO A 91 -19.75 -18.77 7.20
N ARG A 92 -18.78 -18.20 6.47
CA ARG A 92 -18.97 -17.03 5.61
C ARG A 92 -19.52 -17.46 4.25
N SER A 93 -20.47 -16.69 3.71
CA SER A 93 -21.16 -16.98 2.44
C SER A 93 -20.39 -16.59 1.18
N HIS A 94 -19.30 -15.84 1.31
CA HIS A 94 -18.43 -15.45 0.21
C HIS A 94 -16.98 -15.50 0.69
N ALA A 95 -16.37 -16.68 0.56
CA ALA A 95 -14.91 -16.71 0.43
C ALA A 95 -14.58 -15.99 -0.89
N SER A 96 -13.63 -15.06 -0.85
CA SER A 96 -12.89 -14.69 -2.05
C SER A 96 -12.38 -15.97 -2.72
N VAL A 97 -12.46 -15.96 -4.05
CA VAL A 97 -12.28 -17.09 -4.96
C VAL A 97 -11.22 -18.12 -4.51
N HIS A 98 -11.66 -19.38 -4.51
CA HIS A 98 -10.96 -20.66 -4.31
C HIS A 98 -9.44 -20.67 -4.06
N VAL A 99 -9.08 -21.00 -2.80
CA VAL A 99 -7.76 -21.52 -2.39
C VAL A 99 -7.48 -22.95 -2.93
N GLU A 100 -8.45 -23.60 -3.58
CA GLU A 100 -8.28 -24.96 -4.12
C GLU A 100 -7.95 -25.03 -5.63
N ASP A 101 -8.01 -23.92 -6.37
CA ASP A 101 -7.74 -23.91 -7.83
C ASP A 101 -6.31 -23.43 -8.22
N ILE A 102 -5.45 -23.08 -7.25
CA ILE A 102 -4.06 -22.62 -7.48
C ILE A 102 -3.07 -23.75 -7.19
N ARG A 103 -3.19 -24.88 -7.89
CA ARG A 103 -2.15 -25.92 -7.87
C ARG A 103 -1.58 -26.31 -9.23
N ASP A 104 -2.12 -25.80 -10.32
CA ASP A 104 -1.66 -26.16 -11.66
C ASP A 104 -1.65 -24.94 -12.60
N ASN A 105 -0.77 -23.96 -12.38
CA ASN A 105 -0.34 -23.06 -13.48
C ASN A 105 0.95 -22.28 -13.21
N ASP A 106 2.03 -22.97 -12.83
CA ASP A 106 3.38 -22.46 -13.10
C ASP A 106 3.69 -22.75 -14.57
N SER A 107 3.52 -21.74 -15.43
CA SER A 107 4.03 -21.78 -16.80
C SER A 107 4.92 -20.56 -17.06
N ASP A 108 6.21 -20.87 -17.23
CA ASP A 108 7.30 -20.11 -17.84
C ASP A 108 6.95 -18.71 -18.38
N VAL A 109 7.39 -17.68 -17.64
CA VAL A 109 7.64 -16.35 -18.21
C VAL A 109 9.09 -15.97 -17.88
N ASN A 110 9.84 -15.63 -18.92
CA ASN A 110 11.29 -15.38 -18.88
C ASN A 110 11.65 -14.24 -17.92
N ASP A 111 12.40 -14.57 -16.87
CA ASP A 111 13.17 -13.65 -16.04
C ASP A 111 14.56 -13.44 -16.65
N ASP A 112 14.75 -12.29 -17.31
CA ASP A 112 16.06 -11.79 -17.72
C ASP A 112 16.06 -10.26 -17.46
N ASP A 113 16.01 -9.84 -16.19
CA ASP A 113 16.65 -8.60 -15.63
C ASP A 113 16.12 -8.24 -14.21
N VAL A 114 16.45 -9.03 -13.16
CA VAL A 114 16.29 -8.58 -11.75
C VAL A 114 17.39 -9.16 -10.85
N SER A 115 18.59 -8.58 -10.85
CA SER A 115 19.74 -9.05 -10.05
C SER A 115 20.00 -8.27 -8.75
N VAL A 116 18.99 -7.58 -8.19
CA VAL A 116 19.18 -6.74 -6.99
C VAL A 116 18.39 -7.22 -5.76
N PHE A 117 17.41 -8.12 -5.92
CA PHE A 117 16.57 -8.60 -4.80
C PHE A 117 16.47 -10.12 -4.65
N GLU A 118 17.14 -10.91 -5.48
CA GLU A 118 17.35 -12.34 -5.18
C GLU A 118 18.04 -12.53 -3.81
N ASP A 119 18.88 -11.60 -3.36
CA ASP A 119 19.55 -11.72 -2.05
C ASP A 119 18.67 -11.37 -0.82
N LEU A 120 17.49 -10.76 -1.00
CA LEU A 120 16.58 -10.40 0.10
C LEU A 120 15.30 -11.25 0.12
N GLU A 121 14.86 -11.80 -1.02
CA GLU A 121 13.83 -12.86 -1.05
C GLU A 121 14.43 -14.27 -0.90
N HIS A 122 15.76 -14.46 -1.07
CA HIS A 122 16.46 -15.75 -0.86
C HIS A 122 17.39 -15.83 0.37
N SER A 123 17.18 -15.04 1.43
CA SER A 123 17.67 -15.47 2.76
C SER A 123 16.93 -16.71 3.26
N SER A 124 15.75 -16.98 2.69
CA SER A 124 15.20 -18.33 2.61
C SER A 124 16.13 -19.19 1.77
N LEU A 125 16.89 -20.06 2.44
CA LEU A 125 17.57 -21.21 1.83
C LEU A 125 16.75 -21.72 0.64
N PRO A 126 17.39 -22.12 -0.49
CA PRO A 126 16.64 -22.66 -1.61
C PRO A 126 15.70 -23.73 -1.08
N HIS A 127 14.43 -23.67 -1.50
CA HIS A 127 13.51 -24.80 -1.48
C HIS A 127 14.09 -25.89 -2.40
N GLU A 128 15.24 -26.45 -2.01
CA GLU A 128 15.45 -27.86 -2.21
C GLU A 128 14.27 -28.50 -1.48
N GLU A 129 13.45 -29.23 -2.22
CA GLU A 129 12.57 -30.26 -1.68
C GLU A 129 13.44 -31.27 -0.91
N VAL A 130 13.89 -30.90 0.28
CA VAL A 130 14.55 -31.81 1.21
C VAL A 130 13.41 -32.56 1.88
N GLU A 131 12.92 -33.58 1.20
CA GLU A 131 12.15 -34.66 1.81
C GLU A 131 12.88 -35.10 3.09
N GLY A 132 12.35 -34.72 4.26
CA GLY A 132 12.87 -35.17 5.56
C GLY A 132 13.25 -34.10 6.60
N ARG A 133 13.09 -32.79 6.35
CA ARG A 133 13.17 -31.81 7.46
C ARG A 133 11.92 -31.90 8.34
N VAL A 134 12.12 -32.09 9.64
CA VAL A 134 11.04 -31.99 10.64
C VAL A 134 10.53 -30.54 10.61
N PRO A 135 9.21 -30.30 10.47
CA PRO A 135 8.66 -28.94 10.52
C PRO A 135 9.04 -28.27 11.84
N TYR A 136 9.57 -27.05 11.78
CA TYR A 136 9.99 -26.29 12.95
C TYR A 136 8.86 -25.36 13.40
N ASN A 137 8.57 -25.34 14.70
CA ASN A 137 7.55 -24.45 15.23
C ASN A 137 8.18 -23.59 16.32
N VAL A 138 8.23 -22.28 16.10
CA VAL A 138 8.76 -21.32 17.08
C VAL A 138 8.01 -21.39 18.41
N TYR A 139 6.73 -21.78 18.40
CA TYR A 139 5.97 -21.98 19.63
C TYR A 139 6.43 -23.19 20.44
N ASP A 140 7.16 -24.14 19.86
CA ASP A 140 7.65 -25.35 20.53
C ASP A 140 9.14 -25.24 20.91
N ASP A 141 9.87 -24.27 20.35
CA ASP A 141 11.27 -24.00 20.66
C ASP A 141 11.43 -22.96 21.78
N VAL A 142 11.65 -23.44 23.01
CA VAL A 142 11.88 -22.58 24.19
C VAL A 142 13.10 -21.67 24.01
N ARG A 143 14.11 -22.07 23.22
CA ARG A 143 15.31 -21.25 22.99
C ARG A 143 14.99 -20.01 22.16
N ALA A 144 13.99 -20.11 21.29
CA ALA A 144 13.50 -18.99 20.49
C ALA A 144 12.67 -17.99 21.29
N TYR A 145 12.26 -18.28 22.54
CA TYR A 145 11.42 -17.38 23.33
C TYR A 145 12.18 -16.15 23.83
N THR A 146 13.50 -16.22 23.97
CA THR A 146 14.31 -15.11 24.50
C THR A 146 14.63 -14.14 23.38
N ARG A 147 14.30 -12.87 23.58
CA ARG A 147 14.64 -11.78 22.66
C ARG A 147 16.12 -11.48 22.75
N LYS A 148 16.79 -11.38 21.60
CA LYS A 148 18.17 -10.85 21.56
C LYS A 148 18.16 -9.34 21.78
N ALA A 149 19.29 -8.78 22.19
CA ALA A 149 19.37 -7.36 22.55
C ALA A 149 19.16 -6.40 21.35
N ASP A 150 19.41 -6.89 20.14
CA ASP A 150 19.31 -6.20 18.85
C ASP A 150 17.99 -6.46 18.10
N GLU A 151 17.19 -7.44 18.55
CA GLU A 151 15.93 -7.84 17.93
C GLU A 151 14.73 -7.09 18.52
N VAL A 152 13.72 -6.83 17.67
CA VAL A 152 12.43 -6.30 18.12
C VAL A 152 11.48 -7.42 18.52
N PRO A 153 10.62 -7.20 19.52
CA PRO A 153 9.53 -8.12 19.82
C PRO A 153 8.53 -8.16 18.66
N VAL A 154 8.12 -9.37 18.25
CA VAL A 154 7.25 -9.58 17.08
C VAL A 154 5.86 -10.07 17.49
N ILE A 155 4.81 -9.51 16.86
CA ILE A 155 3.46 -10.05 16.97
C ILE A 155 3.23 -11.02 15.81
N MET A 156 2.99 -12.28 16.14
CA MET A 156 2.62 -13.33 15.19
C MET A 156 1.12 -13.28 14.92
N PRO A 157 0.67 -13.23 13.65
CA PRO A 157 -0.75 -13.33 13.35
C PRO A 157 -1.29 -14.72 13.70
N THR A 158 -2.62 -14.87 13.65
CA THR A 158 -3.30 -16.14 13.94
C THR A 158 -3.54 -17.01 12.71
N SER A 159 -3.62 -16.37 11.55
CA SER A 159 -3.96 -16.98 10.28
C SER A 159 -3.47 -16.05 9.17
N ASN A 160 -3.07 -16.61 8.04
CA ASN A 160 -2.64 -15.84 6.88
C ASN A 160 -3.78 -15.73 5.86
N GLY A 161 -3.74 -14.72 4.99
CA GLY A 161 -4.78 -14.49 3.97
C GLY A 161 -6.07 -13.87 4.50
N TYR A 162 -6.13 -13.52 5.79
CA TYR A 162 -7.23 -12.78 6.40
C TYR A 162 -6.82 -11.35 6.71
N TYR A 163 -7.75 -10.38 6.64
CA TYR A 163 -7.45 -8.97 6.93
C TYR A 163 -6.98 -8.76 8.37
N GLU A 164 -7.39 -9.63 9.29
CA GLU A 164 -6.96 -9.66 10.69
C GLU A 164 -5.43 -9.84 10.84
N SER A 165 -4.77 -10.46 9.85
CA SER A 165 -3.31 -10.66 9.86
C SER A 165 -2.53 -9.33 9.78
N TYR A 166 -3.08 -8.33 9.09
CA TYR A 166 -2.47 -7.00 8.96
C TYR A 166 -2.43 -6.26 10.30
N LEU A 167 -3.26 -6.66 11.27
CA LEU A 167 -3.33 -6.00 12.57
C LEU A 167 -2.06 -6.18 13.39
N ALA A 168 -1.35 -7.30 13.24
CA ALA A 168 -0.08 -7.53 13.92
C ALA A 168 0.96 -6.47 13.53
N ALA A 169 1.20 -6.34 12.22
CA ALA A 169 2.10 -5.34 11.66
C ALA A 169 1.66 -3.92 12.03
N LEU A 170 0.37 -3.64 11.90
CA LEU A 170 -0.20 -2.34 12.22
C LEU A 170 0.03 -1.95 13.69
N LEU A 171 -0.22 -2.84 14.64
CA LEU A 171 0.00 -2.55 16.06
C LEU A 171 1.48 -2.30 16.39
N MET A 172 2.39 -3.01 15.72
CA MET A 172 3.83 -2.76 15.87
C MET A 172 4.22 -1.37 15.36
N ILE A 173 3.68 -0.95 14.21
CA ILE A 173 3.90 0.41 13.67
C ILE A 173 3.27 1.47 14.59
N LEU A 174 2.03 1.27 15.04
CA LEU A 174 1.33 2.22 15.92
C LEU A 174 1.97 2.33 17.30
N HIS A 175 2.54 1.24 17.82
CA HIS A 175 3.31 1.27 19.07
C HIS A 175 4.53 2.19 18.95
N ALA A 176 5.14 2.34 17.77
CA ALA A 176 6.26 3.26 17.61
C ALA A 176 5.87 4.75 17.78
N VAL A 177 4.57 5.08 17.78
CA VAL A 177 4.07 6.46 17.88
C VAL A 177 3.82 6.86 19.35
N PRO A 178 4.60 7.81 19.93
CA PRO A 178 4.47 8.22 21.33
C PRO A 178 3.07 8.69 21.73
N GLY A 179 2.40 9.44 20.86
CA GLY A 179 1.02 9.92 21.11
C GLY A 179 0.03 8.78 21.33
N ILE A 180 0.13 7.72 20.53
CA ILE A 180 -0.73 6.55 20.62
C ILE A 180 -0.37 5.72 21.86
N LYS A 181 0.92 5.48 22.13
CA LYS A 181 1.36 4.81 23.37
C LYS A 181 0.78 5.50 24.61
N ARG A 182 0.85 6.83 24.69
CA ARG A 182 0.28 7.58 25.82
C ARG A 182 -1.24 7.48 25.91
N ALA A 183 -1.94 7.44 24.79
CA ALA A 183 -3.38 7.26 24.78
C ALA A 183 -3.77 5.88 25.34
N VAL A 184 -3.07 4.82 24.91
CA VAL A 184 -3.28 3.44 25.38
C VAL A 184 -2.95 3.32 26.87
N PHE A 185 -1.79 3.83 27.31
CA PHE A 185 -1.35 3.76 28.70
C PHE A 185 -2.02 4.78 29.64
N ARG A 186 -2.96 5.60 29.15
CA ARG A 186 -3.65 6.59 29.98
C ARG A 186 -4.54 5.93 31.04
N HIS A 187 -5.12 4.79 30.70
CA HIS A 187 -5.98 4.05 31.62
C HIS A 187 -5.13 3.17 32.55
N GLU A 188 -5.40 3.25 33.85
CA GLU A 188 -4.76 2.37 34.83
C GLU A 188 -5.72 1.25 35.22
N PHE A 189 -5.56 0.09 34.60
CA PHE A 189 -6.23 -1.13 35.05
C PHE A 189 -5.67 -1.56 36.40
N LYS A 190 -6.54 -2.05 37.29
CA LYS A 190 -6.14 -2.60 38.59
C LYS A 190 -5.22 -3.81 38.43
N ASP A 191 -5.48 -4.64 37.42
CA ASP A 191 -4.74 -5.84 37.08
C ASP A 191 -4.92 -6.10 35.58
N LEU A 192 -3.83 -6.42 34.87
CA LEU A 192 -3.91 -6.85 33.46
C LEU A 192 -4.06 -8.36 33.33
N GLY A 193 -3.96 -9.11 34.43
CA GLY A 193 -4.02 -10.56 34.48
C GLY A 193 -2.77 -11.19 33.86
N TYR A 194 -2.59 -12.49 34.13
CA TYR A 194 -1.48 -13.25 33.55
C TYR A 194 -1.89 -14.71 33.35
N SER A 195 -1.53 -15.27 32.19
CA SER A 195 -1.52 -16.72 31.93
C SER A 195 -0.14 -17.11 31.40
N PRO A 196 0.51 -18.17 31.88
CA PRO A 196 1.83 -18.59 31.41
C PRO A 196 1.96 -18.82 29.90
N ARG A 197 0.84 -19.10 29.20
CA ARG A 197 0.81 -19.30 27.75
C ARG A 197 0.04 -18.21 27.01
N TRP A 198 -0.12 -17.03 27.61
CA TRP A 198 -0.77 -15.87 26.98
C TRP A 198 -0.15 -15.56 25.61
N PHE A 199 1.18 -15.63 25.50
CA PHE A 199 1.94 -15.38 24.28
C PHE A 199 1.69 -16.43 23.18
N LYS A 200 1.11 -17.59 23.51
CA LYS A 200 0.64 -18.61 22.56
C LYS A 200 -0.85 -18.48 22.21
N GLY A 201 -1.50 -17.40 22.65
CA GLY A 201 -2.91 -17.14 22.38
C GLY A 201 -3.89 -17.72 23.41
N GLU A 202 -3.40 -18.17 24.57
CA GLU A 202 -4.26 -18.50 25.71
C GLU A 202 -4.96 -17.24 26.22
N VAL A 203 -6.26 -17.34 26.49
CA VAL A 203 -7.06 -16.20 26.94
C VAL A 203 -6.70 -15.87 28.39
N VAL A 204 -6.40 -14.61 28.65
CA VAL A 204 -6.23 -14.11 30.02
C VAL A 204 -7.61 -13.69 30.53
N GLU A 205 -8.15 -14.49 31.44
CA GLU A 205 -9.47 -14.22 32.03
C GLU A 205 -9.40 -13.06 33.01
N LEU A 206 -10.08 -11.96 32.67
CA LEU A 206 -10.23 -10.78 33.53
C LEU A 206 -11.66 -10.69 34.07
N PRO A 207 -11.85 -10.59 35.40
CA PRO A 207 -13.15 -10.28 35.98
C PRO A 207 -13.73 -8.98 35.44
N ALA A 208 -15.05 -8.95 35.22
CA ALA A 208 -15.73 -7.77 34.67
C ALA A 208 -15.54 -6.52 35.55
N GLU A 209 -15.37 -6.68 36.86
CA GLU A 209 -15.12 -5.55 37.77
C GLU A 209 -13.79 -4.83 37.52
N ILE A 210 -12.87 -5.46 36.80
CA ILE A 210 -11.55 -4.89 36.45
C ILE A 210 -11.62 -4.13 35.12
N THR A 211 -12.44 -4.60 34.18
CA THR A 211 -12.53 -4.04 32.82
C THR A 211 -13.73 -3.12 32.62
N GLU A 212 -14.75 -3.17 33.48
CA GLU A 212 -15.92 -2.30 33.41
C GLU A 212 -15.64 -0.89 33.95
N VAL A 213 -15.91 0.12 33.14
CA VAL A 213 -15.95 1.53 33.56
C VAL A 213 -17.36 2.09 33.44
N GLU A 214 -17.73 2.98 34.35
CA GLU A 214 -19.00 3.71 34.29
C GLU A 214 -18.78 5.09 33.69
N VAL A 215 -19.35 5.32 32.50
CA VAL A 215 -19.30 6.60 31.79
C VAL A 215 -20.74 7.02 31.50
N ASP A 216 -21.12 8.25 31.88
CA ASP A 216 -22.47 8.78 31.71
C ASP A 216 -23.61 7.91 32.26
N GLY A 217 -23.32 7.06 33.25
CA GLY A 217 -24.28 6.15 33.89
C GLY A 217 -24.47 4.81 33.16
N GLU A 218 -23.70 4.56 32.10
CA GLU A 218 -23.64 3.28 31.38
C GLU A 218 -22.33 2.56 31.70
N LYS A 219 -22.40 1.22 31.78
CA LYS A 219 -21.25 0.35 32.01
C LYS A 219 -20.67 -0.09 30.67
N HIS A 220 -19.38 0.19 30.47
CA HIS A 220 -18.64 -0.17 29.26
C HIS A 220 -17.49 -1.13 29.60
N ASP A 221 -17.32 -2.18 28.80
CA ASP A 221 -16.26 -3.18 28.98
C ASP A 221 -15.00 -2.80 28.16
N LEU A 222 -13.90 -2.51 28.85
CA LEU A 222 -12.61 -2.12 28.29
C LEU A 222 -11.67 -3.31 28.05
N ARG A 223 -12.18 -4.53 27.94
CA ARG A 223 -11.36 -5.73 27.73
C ARG A 223 -10.46 -5.65 26.49
N PHE A 224 -10.97 -5.09 25.39
CA PHE A 224 -10.17 -4.91 24.18
C PHE A 224 -8.99 -3.96 24.41
N LEU A 225 -9.20 -2.84 25.09
CA LEU A 225 -8.14 -1.90 25.48
C LEU A 225 -7.14 -2.54 26.46
N ALA A 226 -7.59 -3.39 27.37
CA ALA A 226 -6.70 -4.12 28.27
C ALA A 226 -5.76 -5.06 27.49
N GLU A 227 -6.25 -5.75 26.45
CA GLU A 227 -5.43 -6.56 25.55
C GLU A 227 -4.48 -5.71 24.69
N VAL A 228 -4.94 -4.57 24.15
CA VAL A 228 -4.08 -3.63 23.42
C VAL A 228 -2.96 -3.12 24.32
N GLN A 229 -3.28 -2.77 25.57
CA GLN A 229 -2.30 -2.33 26.56
C GLN A 229 -1.31 -3.45 26.89
N ARG A 230 -1.75 -4.71 26.99
CA ARG A 230 -0.85 -5.85 27.21
C ARG A 230 0.11 -6.06 26.04
N ILE A 231 -0.38 -5.99 24.80
CA ILE A 231 0.46 -6.06 23.60
C ILE A 231 1.45 -4.89 23.56
N PHE A 232 1.00 -3.67 23.82
CA PHE A 232 1.87 -2.50 23.85
C PHE A 232 2.91 -2.58 24.97
N THR A 233 2.56 -3.21 26.09
CA THR A 233 3.48 -3.48 27.19
C THR A 233 4.54 -4.50 26.76
N PHE A 234 4.15 -5.55 26.04
CA PHE A 234 5.08 -6.53 25.46
C PHE A 234 6.01 -5.93 24.41
N LEU A 235 5.53 -4.99 23.60
CA LEU A 235 6.35 -4.32 22.59
C LEU A 235 7.36 -3.32 23.18
N ASP A 236 7.26 -3.02 24.48
CA ASP A 236 8.19 -2.13 25.17
C ASP A 236 9.56 -2.80 25.39
N ASP A 237 10.62 -2.00 25.51
CA ASP A 237 12.00 -2.51 25.62
C ASP A 237 12.23 -3.36 26.89
N SER A 238 11.32 -3.26 27.86
CA SER A 238 11.38 -4.00 29.13
C SER A 238 10.99 -5.50 29.02
N ALA A 239 10.38 -5.93 27.92
CA ALA A 239 10.00 -7.32 27.71
C ALA A 239 11.19 -8.17 27.22
N ASN A 240 11.44 -9.32 27.85
CA ASN A 240 12.53 -10.21 27.42
C ASN A 240 12.10 -11.25 26.38
N ARG A 241 10.79 -11.34 26.08
CA ARG A 241 10.24 -12.30 25.14
C ARG A 241 10.34 -11.80 23.71
N SER A 242 10.68 -12.69 22.78
CA SER A 242 10.87 -12.37 21.36
C SER A 242 9.58 -12.26 20.55
N PHE A 243 8.53 -13.02 20.88
CA PHE A 243 7.27 -12.99 20.15
C PHE A 243 6.02 -13.21 21.01
N THR A 244 4.86 -12.80 20.48
CA THR A 244 3.53 -13.11 21.02
C THR A 244 2.52 -13.37 19.90
N SER A 245 1.48 -14.14 20.16
CA SER A 245 0.36 -14.34 19.24
C SER A 245 -0.66 -13.20 19.33
N LEU A 246 -1.22 -12.82 18.18
CA LEU A 246 -2.35 -11.88 18.04
C LEU A 246 -3.69 -12.48 18.56
N ALA A 247 -3.77 -13.78 18.81
CA ALA A 247 -5.03 -14.47 19.12
C ALA A 247 -5.78 -13.90 20.33
N GLY A 248 -5.06 -13.45 21.36
CA GLY A 248 -5.67 -12.84 22.54
C GLY A 248 -6.47 -11.59 22.18
N LEU A 249 -5.92 -10.74 21.32
CA LEU A 249 -6.54 -9.50 20.89
C LEU A 249 -7.80 -9.74 20.04
N ILE A 250 -7.73 -10.65 19.07
CA ILE A 250 -8.87 -10.98 18.20
C ILE A 250 -10.04 -11.49 19.04
N LYS A 251 -9.77 -12.33 20.04
CA LYS A 251 -10.80 -12.85 20.97
C LYS A 251 -11.38 -11.77 21.89
N ALA A 252 -10.65 -10.69 22.14
CA ALA A 252 -11.10 -9.58 22.98
C ALA A 252 -11.81 -8.46 22.21
N LEU A 253 -11.89 -8.53 20.87
CA LEU A 253 -12.65 -7.58 20.08
C LEU A 253 -14.11 -7.49 20.57
N PRO A 254 -14.72 -6.28 20.61
CA PRO A 254 -16.13 -6.15 20.92
C PRO A 254 -17.00 -7.00 20.00
N LYS A 255 -18.06 -7.61 20.52
CA LYS A 255 -18.95 -8.48 19.73
C LYS A 255 -19.54 -7.77 18.50
N SER A 256 -19.79 -6.46 18.61
CA SER A 256 -20.23 -5.61 17.51
C SER A 256 -19.19 -5.52 16.39
N ALA A 257 -17.90 -5.42 16.74
CA ALA A 257 -16.79 -5.40 15.79
C ALA A 257 -16.58 -6.79 15.16
N LEU A 258 -16.56 -7.85 15.98
CA LEU A 258 -16.36 -9.22 15.52
C LEU A 258 -17.45 -9.66 14.51
N GLY A 259 -18.70 -9.24 14.73
CA GLY A 259 -19.80 -9.47 13.81
C GLY A 259 -19.61 -8.76 12.46
N GLN A 260 -19.00 -7.58 12.44
CA GLN A 260 -18.75 -6.79 11.23
C GLN A 260 -17.56 -7.35 10.43
N PHE A 261 -16.50 -7.82 11.08
CA PHE A 261 -15.35 -8.47 10.40
C PHE A 261 -15.76 -9.64 9.49
N GLY A 262 -16.90 -10.28 9.77
CA GLY A 262 -17.47 -11.35 8.94
C GLY A 262 -17.97 -10.91 7.56
N TYR A 263 -18.20 -9.61 7.35
CA TYR A 263 -18.82 -9.02 6.16
C TYR A 263 -17.93 -7.98 5.46
N VAL A 264 -16.65 -7.97 5.77
CA VAL A 264 -15.70 -7.02 5.21
C VAL A 264 -15.27 -7.45 3.81
N ASP A 265 -15.37 -6.53 2.84
CA ASP A 265 -15.01 -6.75 1.44
C ASP A 265 -13.57 -6.32 1.11
N ASN A 266 -12.99 -5.38 1.87
CA ASN A 266 -11.64 -4.85 1.64
C ASN A 266 -10.93 -4.49 2.97
N LEU A 267 -9.62 -4.24 2.89
CA LEU A 267 -8.82 -3.93 4.09
C LEU A 267 -9.19 -2.57 4.74
N SER A 268 -9.72 -1.62 3.97
CA SER A 268 -10.19 -0.32 4.47
C SER A 268 -11.33 -0.47 5.46
N ASP A 269 -12.30 -1.31 5.15
CA ASP A 269 -13.44 -1.59 6.02
C ASP A 269 -13.02 -2.34 7.30
N ALA A 270 -12.08 -3.29 7.18
CA ALA A 270 -11.49 -3.99 8.33
C ALA A 270 -10.80 -3.02 9.30
N TYR A 271 -9.98 -2.13 8.76
CA TYR A 271 -9.32 -1.09 9.56
C TYR A 271 -10.35 -0.12 10.16
N GLU A 272 -11.42 0.19 9.43
CA GLU A 272 -12.46 1.09 9.92
C GLU A 272 -13.17 0.55 11.17
N ILE A 273 -13.46 -0.75 11.19
CA ILE A 273 -14.01 -1.43 12.35
C ILE A 273 -13.02 -1.35 13.53
N LEU A 274 -11.72 -1.58 13.27
CA LEU A 274 -10.69 -1.57 14.31
C LEU A 274 -10.52 -0.19 14.95
N TYR A 275 -10.31 0.87 14.16
CA TYR A 275 -10.03 2.19 14.74
C TYR A 275 -11.27 2.74 15.45
N LYS A 276 -12.49 2.45 14.97
CA LYS A 276 -13.73 2.83 15.67
C LYS A 276 -13.80 2.16 17.03
N ALA A 277 -13.61 0.83 17.07
CA ALA A 277 -13.61 0.07 18.32
C ALA A 277 -12.56 0.60 19.31
N LEU A 278 -11.32 0.83 18.85
CA LEU A 278 -10.25 1.35 19.69
C LEU A 278 -10.53 2.78 20.15
N SER A 279 -10.99 3.67 19.27
CA SER A 279 -11.29 5.08 19.58
C SER A 279 -12.41 5.19 20.61
N GLU A 280 -13.45 4.35 20.50
CA GLU A 280 -14.53 4.27 21.50
C GLU A 280 -13.99 3.86 22.86
N GLN A 281 -13.18 2.80 22.93
CA GLN A 281 -12.58 2.35 24.20
C GLN A 281 -11.65 3.38 24.82
N LEU A 282 -10.82 4.05 24.01
CA LEU A 282 -9.96 5.15 24.47
C LEU A 282 -10.79 6.33 24.99
N THR A 283 -11.92 6.62 24.35
CA THR A 283 -12.84 7.68 24.80
C THR A 283 -13.44 7.35 26.16
N TRP A 284 -13.93 6.11 26.35
CA TRP A 284 -14.44 5.63 27.64
C TRP A 284 -13.35 5.58 28.72
N ALA A 285 -12.10 5.32 28.32
CA ALA A 285 -10.93 5.43 29.19
C ALA A 285 -10.50 6.88 29.52
N GLY A 286 -11.20 7.89 29.00
CA GLY A 286 -10.97 9.30 29.32
C GLY A 286 -9.93 10.00 28.44
N VAL A 287 -9.58 9.43 27.28
CA VAL A 287 -8.78 10.11 26.24
C VAL A 287 -9.69 11.06 25.46
N ALA A 288 -9.46 12.37 25.60
CA ALA A 288 -10.20 13.36 24.83
C ALA A 288 -9.81 13.29 23.35
N ASN A 289 -10.82 13.35 22.46
CA ASN A 289 -10.65 13.33 21.00
C ASN A 289 -9.86 12.12 20.47
N ALA A 290 -10.05 10.92 21.04
CA ALA A 290 -9.32 9.72 20.61
C ALA A 290 -9.40 9.44 19.10
N GLN A 291 -10.51 9.83 18.45
CA GLN A 291 -10.69 9.70 17.00
C GLN A 291 -9.64 10.48 16.19
N SER A 292 -9.12 11.62 16.67
CA SER A 292 -8.12 12.40 15.93
C SER A 292 -6.76 11.71 15.82
N LEU A 293 -6.55 10.61 16.54
CA LEU A 293 -5.34 9.79 16.42
C LEU A 293 -5.34 8.95 15.13
N PHE A 294 -6.54 8.62 14.61
CA PHE A 294 -6.70 7.60 13.56
C PHE A 294 -7.59 8.05 12.39
N ALA A 295 -8.51 8.98 12.62
CA ALA A 295 -9.57 9.32 11.66
C ALA A 295 -9.41 10.73 11.10
N ASN A 296 -9.53 10.81 9.78
CA ASN A 296 -9.53 12.02 8.99
C ASN A 296 -10.97 12.46 8.71
N THR A 297 -11.18 13.74 8.42
CA THR A 297 -12.49 14.26 8.02
C THR A 297 -12.42 14.95 6.67
N LEU A 298 -13.33 14.58 5.77
CA LEU A 298 -13.52 15.16 4.44
C LEU A 298 -14.80 15.99 4.46
N LEU A 299 -14.73 17.23 4.02
CA LEU A 299 -15.92 18.03 3.70
C LEU A 299 -16.25 17.74 2.24
N ARG A 300 -17.41 17.13 1.97
CA ARG A 300 -17.91 16.85 0.60
C ARG A 300 -19.33 17.35 0.46
N ASN A 301 -19.57 18.21 -0.53
CA ASN A 301 -20.88 18.87 -0.74
C ASN A 301 -21.49 19.54 0.51
N GLY A 302 -20.65 20.03 1.43
CA GLY A 302 -21.08 20.65 2.69
C GLY A 302 -21.37 19.67 3.84
N GLU A 303 -21.23 18.36 3.61
CA GLU A 303 -21.34 17.32 4.63
C GLU A 303 -19.96 16.82 5.06
N LEU A 304 -19.83 16.48 6.34
CA LEU A 304 -18.58 15.96 6.91
C LEU A 304 -18.61 14.43 6.94
N TYR A 305 -17.63 13.83 6.27
CA TYR A 305 -17.39 12.39 6.23
C TYR A 305 -16.15 12.07 7.03
N THR A 306 -16.22 11.09 7.93
CA THR A 306 -15.08 10.63 8.73
C THR A 306 -14.60 9.30 8.20
N PHE A 307 -13.29 9.14 7.99
CA PHE A 307 -12.70 7.93 7.44
C PHE A 307 -11.31 7.68 8.05
N GLY A 308 -10.93 6.41 8.19
CA GLY A 308 -9.66 6.03 8.81
C GLY A 308 -8.48 5.91 7.85
N MET A 309 -8.74 5.46 6.62
CA MET A 309 -7.71 5.12 5.63
C MET A 309 -8.09 5.67 4.27
N PHE A 310 -7.12 6.21 3.53
CA PHE A 310 -7.30 6.51 2.11
C PHE A 310 -7.23 5.22 1.31
N HIS A 311 -8.22 5.00 0.48
CA HIS A 311 -8.32 3.82 -0.37
C HIS A 311 -7.99 4.20 -1.81
N ILE A 312 -7.00 3.54 -2.40
CA ILE A 312 -6.57 3.72 -3.79
C ILE A 312 -6.68 2.37 -4.47
N GLU A 313 -7.50 2.28 -5.50
CA GLU A 313 -7.58 1.10 -6.35
C GLU A 313 -6.36 1.09 -7.29
N ALA A 314 -5.90 -0.10 -7.73
CA ALA A 314 -4.77 -0.19 -8.65
C ALA A 314 -4.99 0.60 -9.96
N GLU A 315 -6.23 0.74 -10.41
CA GLU A 315 -6.61 1.48 -11.62
C GLU A 315 -6.39 3.00 -11.46
N ASP A 316 -6.58 3.51 -10.24
CA ASP A 316 -6.35 4.91 -9.85
C ASP A 316 -4.89 5.15 -9.40
N LEU A 317 -4.07 4.10 -9.38
CA LEU A 317 -2.67 4.21 -8.96
C LEU A 317 -1.85 4.91 -10.05
N SER A 318 -1.41 6.11 -9.72
CA SER A 318 -0.38 6.83 -10.46
C SER A 318 1.03 6.52 -9.93
N ARG A 319 2.06 6.95 -10.69
CA ARG A 319 3.48 6.75 -10.34
C ARG A 319 3.88 7.34 -8.97
N THR A 320 3.16 8.34 -8.49
CA THR A 320 3.41 8.99 -7.19
C THR A 320 2.11 9.12 -6.41
N LEU A 321 2.19 9.03 -5.07
CA LEU A 321 1.03 9.20 -4.19
C LEU A 321 0.33 10.55 -4.39
N TYR A 322 1.07 11.63 -4.65
CA TYR A 322 0.46 12.94 -4.91
C TYR A 322 -0.40 12.95 -6.17
N LYS A 323 0.00 12.23 -7.21
CA LYS A 323 -0.81 12.16 -8.43
C LYS A 323 -2.08 11.34 -8.20
N SER A 324 -1.98 10.20 -7.51
CA SER A 324 -3.15 9.38 -7.16
C SER A 324 -4.10 10.12 -6.21
N LEU A 325 -3.58 10.81 -5.20
CA LEU A 325 -4.39 11.59 -4.26
C LEU A 325 -5.00 12.85 -4.92
N ASN A 326 -4.30 13.49 -5.86
CA ASN A 326 -4.88 14.56 -6.67
C ASN A 326 -6.05 14.06 -7.50
N GLU A 327 -5.90 12.89 -8.14
CA GLU A 327 -6.99 12.24 -8.89
C GLU A 327 -8.14 11.86 -7.93
N LEU A 328 -7.86 11.33 -6.74
CA LEU A 328 -8.89 10.95 -5.77
C LEU A 328 -9.66 12.14 -5.16
N ILE A 329 -8.95 13.23 -4.81
CA ILE A 329 -9.51 14.35 -4.05
C ILE A 329 -9.99 15.48 -4.97
N TRP A 330 -9.27 15.77 -6.05
CA TRP A 330 -9.56 16.89 -6.96
C TRP A 330 -10.26 16.49 -8.27
N ASN A 331 -10.56 15.20 -8.49
CA ASN A 331 -10.98 14.58 -9.77
C ASN A 331 -11.89 15.43 -10.68
N ASP A 332 -12.95 16.02 -10.12
CA ASP A 332 -13.98 16.68 -10.92
C ASP A 332 -13.71 18.18 -11.15
N SER A 333 -13.02 18.85 -10.23
CA SER A 333 -12.57 20.25 -10.28
C SER A 333 -12.07 20.66 -8.89
N VAL A 334 -10.97 21.41 -8.81
CA VAL A 334 -10.53 22.06 -7.56
C VAL A 334 -11.56 23.10 -7.08
N GLU A 335 -12.44 23.58 -7.98
CA GLU A 335 -13.56 24.48 -7.63
C GLU A 335 -14.67 23.77 -6.84
N SER A 336 -14.69 22.43 -6.81
CA SER A 336 -15.62 21.67 -5.97
C SER A 336 -15.49 22.09 -4.51
N SER A 337 -16.54 21.94 -3.70
CA SER A 337 -16.47 22.21 -2.25
C SER A 337 -15.57 21.25 -1.49
N ASP A 338 -15.07 20.22 -2.17
CA ASP A 338 -14.49 19.04 -1.53
C ASP A 338 -13.08 19.36 -1.04
N CYS A 339 -12.82 19.09 0.23
CA CYS A 339 -11.50 19.30 0.82
C CYS A 339 -11.39 18.55 2.15
N ILE A 340 -10.15 18.24 2.55
CA ILE A 340 -9.90 17.67 3.86
C ILE A 340 -10.13 18.76 4.91
N ASN A 341 -11.02 18.49 5.86
CA ASN A 341 -11.33 19.40 6.95
C ASN A 341 -10.39 19.22 8.15
N SER A 342 -10.02 17.98 8.45
CA SER A 342 -9.06 17.67 9.52
C SER A 342 -8.29 16.40 9.19
N LEU A 343 -7.00 16.43 9.47
CA LEU A 343 -6.09 15.30 9.35
C LEU A 343 -5.83 14.69 10.73
N ALA A 344 -5.72 13.37 10.80
CA ALA A 344 -5.26 12.67 11.99
C ALA A 344 -3.74 12.81 12.18
N ASP A 345 -3.24 12.47 13.37
CA ASP A 345 -1.79 12.38 13.62
C ASP A 345 -1.15 11.23 12.83
N THR A 346 -1.93 10.18 12.54
CA THR A 346 -1.53 9.03 11.71
C THR A 346 -2.44 8.94 10.50
N ILE A 347 -1.85 8.88 9.32
CA ILE A 347 -2.52 8.70 8.04
C ILE A 347 -2.17 7.33 7.50
N MET A 348 -3.18 6.60 7.05
CA MET A 348 -3.00 5.31 6.40
C MET A 348 -3.51 5.40 4.97
N ILE A 349 -2.81 4.73 4.07
CA ILE A 349 -3.18 4.61 2.66
C ILE A 349 -3.10 3.13 2.30
N THR A 350 -4.19 2.57 1.78
CA THR A 350 -4.19 1.24 1.15
C THR A 350 -4.14 1.39 -0.36
N VAL A 351 -3.36 0.53 -1.00
CA VAL A 351 -3.34 0.33 -2.44
C VAL A 351 -3.78 -1.10 -2.70
N ASP A 352 -4.98 -1.24 -3.23
CA ASP A 352 -5.60 -2.54 -3.46
C ASP A 352 -5.10 -3.13 -4.79
N PRO A 353 -4.96 -4.45 -4.89
CA PRO A 353 -4.49 -5.13 -6.10
C PRO A 353 -5.47 -4.95 -7.26
N CYS A 354 -4.95 -4.97 -8.49
CA CYS A 354 -5.80 -5.00 -9.67
C CYS A 354 -6.40 -6.39 -9.85
N THR A 355 -7.68 -6.47 -10.16
CA THR A 355 -8.34 -7.74 -10.53
C THR A 355 -8.17 -8.11 -12.00
N ASP A 356 -7.67 -7.19 -12.82
CA ASP A 356 -7.42 -7.41 -14.25
C ASP A 356 -5.95 -7.77 -14.49
N ASP A 357 -5.68 -9.05 -14.79
CA ASP A 357 -4.33 -9.57 -15.09
C ASP A 357 -3.66 -8.88 -16.29
N MET A 358 -4.42 -8.18 -17.14
CA MET A 358 -3.89 -7.44 -18.29
C MET A 358 -3.45 -6.02 -17.93
N PHE A 359 -3.85 -5.51 -16.77
CA PHE A 359 -3.49 -4.18 -16.32
C PHE A 359 -2.11 -4.20 -15.68
N VAL A 360 -1.18 -3.42 -16.25
CA VAL A 360 0.15 -3.23 -15.70
C VAL A 360 0.24 -1.84 -15.07
N PRO A 361 0.16 -1.73 -13.74
CA PRO A 361 0.27 -0.45 -13.04
C PRO A 361 1.65 0.20 -13.24
N PRO A 362 1.74 1.54 -13.09
CA PRO A 362 2.96 2.28 -13.38
C PRO A 362 4.12 2.05 -12.39
N GLY A 363 3.88 1.33 -11.29
CA GLY A 363 4.79 1.24 -10.15
C GLY A 363 4.75 2.50 -9.28
N LEU A 364 4.68 2.31 -7.97
CA LEU A 364 4.60 3.39 -6.98
C LEU A 364 5.99 3.81 -6.51
N GLU A 365 6.36 5.06 -6.77
CA GLU A 365 7.53 5.68 -6.18
C GLU A 365 7.20 6.21 -4.78
N LEU A 366 7.82 5.61 -3.77
CA LEU A 366 7.71 6.06 -2.38
C LEU A 366 8.59 7.28 -2.06
N PHE A 367 8.10 8.05 -1.09
CA PHE A 367 8.78 9.20 -0.49
C PHE A 367 8.77 9.06 1.04
N GLU A 368 9.82 9.54 1.70
CA GLU A 368 9.86 9.56 3.17
C GLU A 368 8.92 10.61 3.76
N GLU A 369 8.73 11.73 3.07
CA GLU A 369 7.90 12.85 3.53
C GLU A 369 6.64 13.04 2.65
N LEU A 370 5.49 13.15 3.32
CA LEU A 370 4.20 13.47 2.71
C LEU A 370 3.65 14.77 3.31
N TYR A 371 3.11 15.65 2.47
CA TYR A 371 2.46 16.91 2.85
C TYR A 371 0.96 16.86 2.49
N PRO A 372 0.15 16.06 3.21
CA PRO A 372 -1.29 15.93 2.95
C PRO A 372 -2.07 17.22 3.23
N GLN A 373 -1.46 18.21 3.91
CA GLN A 373 -2.08 19.50 4.19
C GLN A 373 -2.45 20.26 2.92
N ILE A 374 -1.80 19.99 1.79
CA ILE A 374 -2.15 20.62 0.50
C ILE A 374 -3.59 20.34 0.05
N TYR A 375 -4.20 19.28 0.58
CA TYR A 375 -5.59 18.90 0.31
C TYR A 375 -6.60 19.52 1.28
N THR A 376 -6.13 20.33 2.23
CA THR A 376 -7.00 20.98 3.21
C THR A 376 -7.57 22.29 2.70
N ASN A 377 -8.63 22.76 3.34
CA ASN A 377 -9.27 24.03 2.99
C ASN A 377 -8.30 25.23 3.04
N ASP A 378 -7.27 25.19 3.89
CA ASP A 378 -6.29 26.27 4.04
C ASP A 378 -5.46 26.46 2.75
N PHE A 379 -5.16 25.38 2.04
CA PHE A 379 -4.38 25.40 0.79
C PHE A 379 -5.24 25.60 -0.45
N LYS A 380 -6.56 25.44 -0.35
CA LYS A 380 -7.49 25.45 -1.48
C LYS A 380 -7.36 26.68 -2.38
N ASN A 381 -7.30 27.89 -1.79
CA ASN A 381 -7.14 29.13 -2.56
C ASN A 381 -5.82 29.16 -3.34
N THR A 382 -4.75 28.63 -2.75
CA THR A 382 -3.43 28.53 -3.38
C THR A 382 -3.48 27.55 -4.54
N VAL A 383 -4.06 26.36 -4.35
CA VAL A 383 -4.21 25.34 -5.41
C VAL A 383 -5.05 25.88 -6.56
N LEU A 384 -6.20 26.51 -6.28
CA LEU A 384 -7.04 27.17 -7.28
C LEU A 384 -6.29 28.23 -8.08
N SER A 385 -5.45 29.02 -7.42
CA SER A 385 -4.65 30.05 -8.09
C SER A 385 -3.55 29.45 -8.98
N ILE A 386 -3.05 28.25 -8.67
CA ILE A 386 -2.08 27.51 -9.48
C ILE A 386 -2.79 26.92 -10.69
N GLU A 387 -3.94 26.27 -10.50
CA GLU A 387 -4.74 25.70 -11.58
C GLU A 387 -5.20 26.78 -12.57
N LYS A 388 -5.73 27.90 -12.08
CA LYS A 388 -6.12 29.02 -12.94
C LYS A 388 -4.94 29.57 -13.76
N LYS A 389 -3.76 29.69 -13.14
CA LYS A 389 -2.55 30.11 -13.85
C LYS A 389 -2.11 29.05 -14.86
N HIS A 390 -2.25 27.77 -14.54
CA HIS A 390 -1.98 26.66 -15.47
C HIS A 390 -2.91 26.73 -16.70
N GLU A 391 -4.20 26.99 -16.51
CA GLU A 391 -5.14 27.22 -17.63
C GLU A 391 -4.79 28.45 -18.46
N GLU A 392 -4.39 29.56 -17.83
CA GLU A 392 -3.96 30.78 -18.53
C GLU A 392 -2.73 30.51 -19.41
N LEU A 393 -1.77 29.75 -18.90
CA LEU A 393 -0.58 29.33 -19.67
C LEU A 393 -0.96 28.41 -20.84
N GLU A 394 -1.91 27.48 -20.67
CA GLU A 394 -2.41 26.64 -21.77
C GLU A 394 -3.14 27.47 -22.84
N LYS A 395 -3.95 28.45 -22.44
CA LYS A 395 -4.61 29.39 -23.37
C LYS A 395 -3.59 30.22 -24.15
N GLU A 396 -2.54 30.72 -23.49
CA GLU A 396 -1.45 31.46 -24.15
C GLU A 396 -0.69 30.56 -25.14
N ARG A 397 -0.37 29.32 -24.74
CA ARG A 397 0.31 28.35 -25.58
C ARG A 397 -0.50 27.98 -26.82
N ALA A 398 -1.81 27.74 -26.67
CA ALA A 398 -2.71 27.46 -27.78
C ALA A 398 -2.75 28.64 -28.78
N SER A 399 -2.76 29.89 -28.27
CA SER A 399 -2.69 31.09 -29.10
C SER A 399 -1.36 31.19 -29.88
N ILE A 400 -0.22 30.95 -29.21
CA ILE A 400 1.10 30.97 -29.85
C ILE A 400 1.22 29.87 -30.91
N ASN A 401 0.73 28.67 -30.63
CA ASN A 401 0.73 27.57 -31.59
C ASN A 401 -0.13 27.89 -32.83
N SER A 402 -1.29 28.54 -32.64
CA SER A 402 -2.11 29.04 -33.75
C SER A 402 -1.38 30.10 -34.58
N GLU A 403 -0.64 31.02 -33.94
CA GLU A 403 0.17 32.03 -34.64
C GLU A 403 1.34 31.39 -35.41
N LEU A 404 2.05 30.45 -34.79
CA LEU A 404 3.11 29.67 -35.44
C LEU A 404 2.60 28.89 -36.66
N LEU A 405 1.40 28.30 -36.56
CA LEU A 405 0.78 27.60 -37.69
C LEU A 405 0.49 28.57 -38.84
N LYS A 406 -0.10 29.74 -38.55
CA LYS A 406 -0.37 30.79 -39.54
C LYS A 406 0.90 31.32 -40.22
N LEU A 407 2.04 31.30 -39.53
CA LEU A 407 3.35 31.68 -40.08
C LEU A 407 4.05 30.54 -40.82
N LYS A 408 3.67 29.29 -40.56
CA LYS A 408 4.20 28.11 -41.28
C LYS A 408 3.44 27.84 -42.57
N THR A 409 2.12 27.95 -42.56
CA THR A 409 1.27 27.58 -43.69
C THR A 409 0.22 28.65 -44.00
N HIS A 410 0.03 28.91 -45.29
CA HIS A 410 -1.07 29.74 -45.80
C HIS A 410 -1.72 29.01 -46.98
N LYS A 411 -3.00 28.65 -46.86
CA LYS A 411 -3.76 27.90 -47.88
C LYS A 411 -3.07 26.61 -48.33
N GLY A 412 -2.51 25.85 -47.39
CA GLY A 412 -1.79 24.60 -47.66
C GLY A 412 -0.38 24.78 -48.22
N MET A 413 0.12 26.01 -48.40
CA MET A 413 1.48 26.27 -48.87
C MET A 413 2.39 26.73 -47.72
N HIS A 414 3.62 26.23 -47.69
CA HIS A 414 4.63 26.69 -46.75
C HIS A 414 5.09 28.12 -47.09
N ILE A 415 4.86 29.07 -46.18
CA ILE A 415 5.17 30.50 -46.41
C ILE A 415 6.65 30.69 -46.71
N GLN A 416 7.54 30.03 -45.96
CA GLN A 416 8.98 30.09 -46.20
C GLN A 416 9.34 29.61 -47.61
N SER A 417 8.75 28.49 -48.04
CA SER A 417 8.98 27.97 -49.38
C SER A 417 8.49 28.94 -50.46
N VAL A 418 7.32 29.56 -50.29
CA VAL A 418 6.82 30.57 -51.24
C VAL A 418 7.76 31.78 -51.31
N LEU A 419 8.25 32.25 -50.16
CA LEU A 419 9.20 33.38 -50.11
C LEU A 419 10.55 33.02 -50.73
N ASP A 420 11.08 31.83 -50.45
CA ASP A 420 12.36 31.37 -51.00
C ASP A 420 12.29 31.20 -52.54
N HIS A 421 11.22 30.58 -53.05
CA HIS A 421 10.99 30.46 -54.50
C HIS A 421 10.76 31.82 -55.17
N SER A 422 10.08 32.76 -54.47
CA SER A 422 9.88 34.13 -54.97
C SER A 422 11.21 34.89 -55.02
N LEU A 423 12.09 34.69 -54.03
CA LEU A 423 13.42 35.28 -54.00
C LEU A 423 14.33 34.72 -55.10
N GLU A 424 14.28 33.41 -55.34
CA GLU A 424 15.03 32.75 -56.42
C GLU A 424 14.58 33.26 -57.79
N PHE A 425 13.26 33.30 -58.04
CA PHE A 425 12.69 33.84 -59.27
C PHE A 425 13.07 35.31 -59.53
N LEU A 426 12.97 36.17 -58.52
CA LEU A 426 13.32 37.60 -58.65
C LEU A 426 14.83 37.82 -58.84
N GLN A 427 15.68 36.96 -58.26
CA GLN A 427 17.13 37.03 -58.46
C GLN A 427 17.52 36.64 -59.89
N ASP A 428 16.92 35.58 -60.43
CA ASP A 428 17.11 35.12 -61.81
C ASP A 428 16.67 36.17 -62.85
N GLU A 429 15.50 36.80 -62.64
CA GLU A 429 15.00 37.89 -63.49
C GLU A 429 15.89 39.14 -63.43
N SER A 430 16.47 39.48 -62.28
CA SER A 430 17.40 40.64 -62.18
C SER A 430 18.77 40.38 -62.85
N GLY A 431 19.20 39.12 -62.93
CA GLY A 431 20.45 38.71 -63.58
C GLY A 431 20.36 38.67 -65.11
N ASN A 432 19.17 38.45 -65.65
CA ASN A 432 18.88 38.36 -67.08
C ASN A 432 18.59 39.74 -67.73
N GLY A 433 19.46 40.73 -67.50
CA GLY A 433 19.85 41.81 -68.44
C GLY A 433 18.84 42.70 -69.20
N GLU A 434 17.52 42.47 -69.21
CA GLU A 434 16.59 43.24 -70.05
C GLU A 434 15.90 44.40 -69.34
N TYR A 435 15.81 44.42 -68.01
CA TYR A 435 15.21 45.53 -67.26
C TYR A 435 15.97 45.79 -65.94
N GLN A 436 16.87 46.78 -65.92
CA GLN A 436 17.30 47.43 -64.67
C GLN A 436 16.18 48.32 -64.14
N ASP A 437 15.05 47.71 -63.77
CA ASP A 437 13.95 48.42 -63.15
C ASP A 437 14.25 48.55 -61.64
N LEU A 438 14.42 49.79 -61.17
CA LEU A 438 14.50 50.15 -59.74
C LEU A 438 13.43 49.43 -58.90
N LYS A 439 12.26 49.18 -59.51
CA LYS A 439 11.14 48.47 -58.90
C LYS A 439 11.41 47.00 -58.57
N ILE A 440 12.23 46.30 -59.36
CA ILE A 440 12.56 44.88 -59.10
C ILE A 440 13.51 44.79 -57.90
N ALA A 441 14.47 45.72 -57.79
CA ALA A 441 15.36 45.81 -56.65
C ALA A 441 14.60 46.15 -55.35
N ASP A 442 13.64 47.09 -55.40
CA ASP A 442 12.79 47.43 -54.26
C ASP A 442 11.94 46.24 -53.80
N VAL A 443 11.34 45.49 -54.74
CA VAL A 443 10.54 44.28 -54.43
C VAL A 443 11.42 43.15 -53.88
N LEU A 444 12.65 43.00 -54.37
CA LEU A 444 13.61 42.02 -53.84
C LEU A 444 13.98 42.32 -52.38
N ASP A 445 14.16 43.59 -52.05
CA ASP A 445 14.43 44.04 -50.69
C ASP A 445 13.20 43.82 -49.79
N ASP A 446 12.00 44.17 -50.26
CA ASP A 446 10.74 43.95 -49.55
C ASP A 446 10.50 42.46 -49.23
N VAL A 447 10.72 41.56 -50.20
CA VAL A 447 10.52 40.11 -50.00
C VAL A 447 11.60 39.54 -49.08
N ARG A 448 12.84 40.01 -49.15
CA ARG A 448 13.90 39.63 -48.20
C ARG A 448 13.56 40.09 -46.79
N GLN A 449 13.12 41.34 -46.64
CA GLN A 449 12.72 41.89 -45.36
C GLN A 449 11.51 41.14 -44.78
N LEU A 450 10.55 40.75 -45.62
CA LEU A 450 9.41 39.93 -45.22
C LEU A 450 9.85 38.54 -44.77
N SER A 451 10.74 37.88 -45.50
CA SER A 451 11.30 36.56 -45.12
C SER A 451 12.05 36.62 -43.79
N LEU A 452 12.89 37.65 -43.58
CA LEU A 452 13.56 37.90 -42.31
C LEU A 452 12.56 38.14 -41.17
N THR A 453 11.55 38.98 -41.40
CA THR A 453 10.53 39.28 -40.38
C THR A 453 9.73 38.04 -39.99
N VAL A 454 9.36 37.20 -40.96
CA VAL A 454 8.65 35.94 -40.71
C VAL A 454 9.53 34.96 -39.92
N GLN A 455 10.82 34.86 -40.27
CA GLN A 455 11.77 34.00 -39.57
C GLN A 455 12.02 34.47 -38.14
N GLU A 456 12.30 35.76 -37.92
CA GLU A 456 12.48 36.35 -36.58
C GLU A 456 11.23 36.16 -35.72
N ARG A 457 10.04 36.38 -36.30
CA ARG A 457 8.78 36.19 -35.58
C ARG A 457 8.58 34.74 -35.19
N LYS A 458 8.85 33.79 -36.09
CA LYS A 458 8.77 32.35 -35.84
C LYS A 458 9.75 31.91 -34.74
N GLU A 459 10.97 32.42 -34.75
CA GLU A 459 11.97 32.15 -33.72
C GLU A 459 11.53 32.70 -32.36
N SER A 460 11.06 33.95 -32.29
CA SER A 460 10.57 34.56 -31.04
C SER A 460 9.37 33.82 -30.43
N LEU A 461 8.44 33.34 -31.28
CA LEU A 461 7.29 32.57 -30.83
C LEU A 461 7.67 31.15 -30.40
N ALA A 462 8.65 30.53 -31.07
CA ALA A 462 9.17 29.23 -30.66
C ALA A 462 9.90 29.31 -29.31
N GLU A 463 10.68 30.37 -29.09
CA GLU A 463 11.34 30.62 -27.82
C GLU A 463 10.31 30.84 -26.70
N ARG A 464 9.30 31.70 -26.91
CA ARG A 464 8.23 31.90 -25.92
C ARG A 464 7.44 30.63 -25.65
N SER A 465 7.17 29.81 -26.68
CA SER A 465 6.51 28.51 -26.51
C SER A 465 7.32 27.56 -25.64
N SER A 466 8.65 27.52 -25.83
CA SER A 466 9.54 26.73 -24.95
C SER A 466 9.52 27.25 -23.51
N GLN A 467 9.61 28.56 -23.30
CA GLN A 467 9.53 29.17 -21.97
C GLN A 467 8.21 28.83 -21.27
N LEU A 468 7.09 28.88 -21.99
CA LEU A 468 5.78 28.52 -21.45
C LEU A 468 5.70 27.03 -21.05
N ILE A 469 6.36 26.13 -21.78
CA ILE A 469 6.40 24.70 -21.40
C ILE A 469 7.13 24.52 -20.07
N ASP A 470 8.24 25.23 -19.88
CA ASP A 470 9.02 25.18 -18.64
C ASP A 470 8.25 25.83 -17.48
N GLU A 471 7.67 27.01 -17.70
CA GLU A 471 6.79 27.68 -16.72
C GLU A 471 5.60 26.80 -16.33
N ARG A 472 4.97 26.13 -17.29
CA ARG A 472 3.84 25.21 -17.05
C ARG A 472 4.26 24.01 -16.23
N ARG A 473 5.38 23.37 -16.58
CA ARG A 473 5.90 22.20 -15.82
C ARG A 473 6.20 22.57 -14.37
N ALA A 474 6.74 23.77 -14.15
CA ALA A 474 6.99 24.29 -12.80
C ALA A 474 5.67 24.56 -12.04
N MET A 475 4.65 25.06 -12.73
CA MET A 475 3.34 25.43 -12.19
C MET A 475 2.30 24.30 -12.30
N SER A 476 2.63 23.11 -11.80
CA SER A 476 1.71 21.97 -11.74
C SER A 476 1.16 21.75 -10.33
N ILE A 477 -0.13 21.40 -10.22
CA ILE A 477 -0.75 20.96 -8.95
C ILE A 477 -0.19 19.62 -8.44
N THR A 478 0.54 18.89 -9.28
CA THR A 478 1.27 17.68 -8.86
C THR A 478 2.64 18.00 -8.24
N ASN A 479 3.11 19.24 -8.36
CA ASN A 479 4.36 19.69 -7.76
C ASN A 479 4.08 20.34 -6.39
N VAL A 480 4.33 19.55 -5.36
CA VAL A 480 4.05 19.91 -3.96
C VAL A 480 4.93 21.06 -3.49
N ASP A 481 6.19 21.08 -3.91
CA ASP A 481 7.12 22.16 -3.55
C ASP A 481 6.60 23.50 -4.06
N THR A 482 6.11 23.55 -5.31
CA THR A 482 5.49 24.75 -5.87
C THR A 482 4.25 25.20 -5.07
N ILE A 483 3.40 24.27 -4.64
CA ILE A 483 2.20 24.59 -3.84
C ILE A 483 2.62 25.19 -2.49
N ILE A 484 3.57 24.56 -1.81
CA ILE A 484 4.06 25.00 -0.51
C ILE A 484 4.75 26.36 -0.61
N GLU A 485 5.65 26.54 -1.58
CA GLU A 485 6.35 27.81 -1.82
C GLU A 485 5.36 28.95 -2.04
N LYS A 486 4.36 28.74 -2.91
CA LYS A 486 3.35 29.76 -3.18
C LYS A 486 2.47 30.07 -1.97
N TYR A 487 2.09 29.06 -1.19
CA TYR A 487 1.34 29.24 0.04
C TYR A 487 2.13 30.08 1.07
N MET A 488 3.44 29.87 1.15
CA MET A 488 4.33 30.67 2.01
C MET A 488 4.47 32.12 1.51
N GLU A 489 4.43 32.34 0.19
CA GLU A 489 4.49 33.69 -0.41
C GLU A 489 3.21 34.50 -0.23
N ASP A 490 2.03 33.90 -0.42
CA ASP A 490 0.75 34.61 -0.47
C ASP A 490 0.35 35.23 0.88
N ASP A 491 0.72 34.61 2.01
CA ASP A 491 0.25 35.02 3.35
C ASP A 491 1.34 35.04 4.45
N LYS A 492 2.61 34.77 4.12
CA LYS A 492 3.71 34.56 5.09
C LYS A 492 3.43 33.43 6.09
N HIS A 493 2.75 32.38 5.63
CA HIS A 493 2.58 31.18 6.44
C HIS A 493 3.91 30.44 6.61
N GLU A 494 4.06 29.74 7.72
CA GLU A 494 5.20 28.84 7.93
C GLU A 494 5.05 27.58 7.07
N LYS A 495 6.17 26.94 6.72
CA LYS A 495 6.15 25.67 5.99
C LYS A 495 5.35 24.65 6.81
N PRO A 496 4.36 23.94 6.22
CA PRO A 496 3.62 22.90 6.93
C PRO A 496 4.57 21.80 7.37
N GLU A 497 4.26 21.18 8.50
CA GLU A 497 5.03 20.07 9.03
C GLU A 497 4.81 18.80 8.19
N PRO A 498 5.85 18.05 7.80
CA PRO A 498 5.66 16.81 7.05
C PRO A 498 5.09 15.68 7.91
N TYR A 499 4.42 14.75 7.23
CA TYR A 499 4.15 13.41 7.72
C TYR A 499 5.26 12.48 7.22
N LEU A 500 5.83 11.69 8.13
CA LEU A 500 6.93 10.78 7.82
C LEU A 500 6.38 9.37 7.60
N LEU A 501 6.89 8.67 6.59
CA LEU A 501 6.62 7.25 6.41
C LEU A 501 7.22 6.49 7.59
N THR A 502 6.39 5.73 8.30
CA THR A 502 6.78 4.98 9.51
C THR A 502 6.48 3.50 9.42
N GLY A 503 5.69 3.07 8.43
CA GLY A 503 5.41 1.67 8.20
C GLY A 503 4.94 1.39 6.78
N VAL A 504 5.33 0.22 6.28
CA VAL A 504 4.91 -0.33 4.99
C VAL A 504 4.53 -1.78 5.21
N ILE A 505 3.27 -2.14 5.01
CA ILE A 505 2.79 -3.52 5.11
C ILE A 505 2.65 -4.05 3.68
N LEU A 506 3.58 -4.91 3.27
CA LEU A 506 3.60 -5.49 1.92
C LEU A 506 2.60 -6.64 1.80
N ARG A 507 2.43 -7.40 2.88
CA ARG A 507 1.48 -8.51 3.06
C ARG A 507 1.16 -8.61 4.55
N GLY A 508 0.09 -9.33 4.92
CA GLY A 508 -0.17 -9.70 6.33
C GLY A 508 1.05 -10.35 7.00
N ASN A 509 1.80 -11.09 6.16
CA ASN A 509 3.15 -11.62 6.22
C ASN A 509 4.40 -10.82 6.61
N ILE A 510 4.49 -9.67 5.95
CA ILE A 510 5.76 -9.08 5.55
C ILE A 510 5.56 -7.58 5.60
N TYR A 511 6.34 -6.92 6.44
CA TYR A 511 6.22 -5.50 6.64
C TYR A 511 7.54 -4.89 7.06
N CYS A 512 7.66 -3.59 6.82
CA CYS A 512 8.73 -2.75 7.29
C CYS A 512 8.17 -1.76 8.30
N CYS A 513 8.85 -1.57 9.42
CA CYS A 513 8.48 -0.57 10.42
C CYS A 513 9.69 0.27 10.83
N ALA A 514 9.45 1.56 11.04
CA ALA A 514 10.45 2.49 11.52
C ALA A 514 10.31 2.68 13.04
N THR A 515 11.42 2.56 13.75
CA THR A 515 11.49 2.85 15.19
C THR A 515 12.47 3.99 15.44
N LYS A 516 12.18 4.81 16.45
CA LYS A 516 13.04 5.94 16.82
C LYS A 516 14.22 5.43 17.66
N THR A 517 15.44 5.72 17.22
CA THR A 517 16.66 5.46 17.99
C THR A 517 16.88 6.53 19.07
N GLU A 518 17.77 6.25 20.04
CA GLU A 518 18.16 7.22 21.07
C GLU A 518 18.68 8.53 20.48
N ASP A 519 19.35 8.46 19.33
CA ASP A 519 19.88 9.61 18.59
C ASP A 519 18.80 10.42 17.86
N GLY A 520 17.53 9.98 17.92
CA GLY A 520 16.41 10.64 17.28
C GLY A 520 16.36 10.43 15.76
N VAL A 521 16.95 9.34 15.27
CA VAL A 521 16.87 8.91 13.86
C VAL A 521 15.87 7.77 13.74
N LEU A 522 15.18 7.67 12.61
CA LEU A 522 14.32 6.52 12.32
C LEU A 522 15.18 5.37 11.78
N GLN A 523 15.14 4.23 12.46
CA GLN A 523 15.76 2.98 12.02
C GLN A 523 14.67 2.05 11.50
N TRP A 524 14.85 1.60 10.26
CA TRP A 524 13.94 0.69 9.59
C TRP A 524 14.28 -0.76 9.90
N ARG A 525 13.24 -1.55 10.18
CA ARG A 525 13.34 -3.00 10.30
C ARG A 525 12.36 -3.68 9.36
N TYR A 526 12.85 -4.69 8.66
CA TYR A 526 12.07 -5.66 7.91
C TYR A 526 11.65 -6.79 8.86
N VAL A 527 10.40 -7.20 8.77
CA VAL A 527 9.86 -8.34 9.53
C VAL A 527 9.08 -9.23 8.59
N GLU A 528 9.42 -10.52 8.59
CA GLU A 528 8.74 -11.55 7.84
C GLU A 528 8.39 -12.71 8.78
N HIS A 529 7.21 -13.29 8.61
CA HIS A 529 6.86 -14.54 9.25
C HIS A 529 6.42 -15.58 8.24
N THR A 530 6.73 -16.84 8.55
CA THR A 530 6.22 -17.97 7.79
C THR A 530 4.71 -18.04 7.98
N PRO A 531 3.93 -18.37 6.94
CA PRO A 531 2.48 -18.40 7.07
C PRO A 531 1.98 -19.32 8.18
N CYS A 532 1.02 -18.86 8.98
CA CYS A 532 0.50 -19.62 10.13
C CYS A 532 -0.12 -20.97 9.77
N ASP A 533 -0.51 -21.17 8.51
CA ASP A 533 -1.05 -22.43 7.99
C ASP A 533 0.05 -23.44 7.62
N SER A 534 1.32 -23.02 7.68
CA SER A 534 2.49 -23.88 7.50
C SER A 534 2.78 -24.65 8.79
N PRO A 535 3.12 -25.95 8.71
CA PRO A 535 3.65 -26.67 9.87
C PRO A 535 5.01 -26.10 10.32
N ASP A 536 5.68 -25.34 9.45
CA ASP A 536 6.90 -24.59 9.76
C ASP A 536 6.52 -23.14 10.14
N THR A 537 6.54 -22.78 11.42
CA THR A 537 6.25 -21.42 11.91
C THR A 537 7.54 -20.76 12.38
N ARG A 538 7.98 -19.71 11.68
CA ARG A 538 9.17 -18.89 12.01
C ARG A 538 8.88 -17.42 11.81
N PHE A 539 9.76 -16.59 12.34
CA PHE A 539 9.84 -15.18 11.99
C PHE A 539 11.30 -14.76 11.85
N GLU A 540 11.53 -13.77 11.01
CA GLU A 540 12.84 -13.17 10.75
C GLU A 540 12.70 -11.65 10.87
N THR A 541 13.73 -11.01 11.43
CA THR A 541 13.80 -9.56 11.58
C THR A 541 15.17 -9.09 11.16
N ASP A 542 15.21 -8.15 10.21
CA ASP A 542 16.45 -7.60 9.67
C ASP A 542 16.44 -6.08 9.67
N GLU A 543 17.61 -5.46 9.80
CA GLU A 543 17.75 -4.03 9.57
C GLU A 543 17.70 -3.74 8.06
N THR A 544 16.98 -2.69 7.66
CA THR A 544 16.85 -2.30 6.25
C THR A 544 16.99 -0.79 6.09
N GLN A 545 17.10 -0.33 4.85
CA GLN A 545 17.17 1.10 4.52
C GLN A 545 15.95 1.51 3.70
N PHE A 546 15.63 2.81 3.73
CA PHE A 546 14.49 3.34 2.99
C PHE A 546 14.61 3.11 1.47
N ASP A 547 15.82 3.18 0.91
CA ASP A 547 16.06 2.93 -0.51
C ASP A 547 15.68 1.50 -0.92
N ASP A 548 15.92 0.52 -0.06
CA ASP A 548 15.54 -0.89 -0.29
C ASP A 548 14.02 -1.04 -0.27
N ILE A 549 13.35 -0.46 0.74
CA ILE A 549 11.88 -0.45 0.86
C ILE A 549 11.25 0.19 -0.38
N LYS A 550 11.82 1.30 -0.86
CA LYS A 550 11.36 2.00 -2.06
C LYS A 550 11.44 1.11 -3.29
N GLN A 551 12.53 0.38 -3.47
CA GLN A 551 12.67 -0.54 -4.60
C GLN A 551 11.69 -1.72 -4.50
N VAL A 552 11.54 -2.32 -3.32
CA VAL A 552 10.60 -3.42 -3.09
C VAL A 552 9.17 -3.00 -3.41
N VAL A 553 8.73 -1.84 -2.91
CA VAL A 553 7.37 -1.34 -3.18
C VAL A 553 7.19 -1.01 -4.65
N TYR A 554 8.16 -0.35 -5.29
CA TYR A 554 8.08 -0.04 -6.71
C TYR A 554 7.99 -1.31 -7.57
N SER A 555 8.81 -2.32 -7.29
CA SER A 555 8.79 -3.60 -7.99
C SER A 555 7.49 -4.36 -7.77
N LYS A 556 7.01 -4.44 -6.51
CA LYS A 556 5.75 -5.09 -6.17
C LYS A 556 4.57 -4.45 -6.90
N THR A 557 4.48 -3.12 -6.86
CA THR A 557 3.36 -2.36 -7.44
C THR A 557 3.45 -2.17 -8.96
N ARG A 558 4.50 -2.68 -9.61
CA ARG A 558 4.65 -2.69 -11.06
C ARG A 558 4.27 -4.03 -11.69
N ASN A 559 4.36 -5.10 -10.91
CA ASN A 559 4.00 -6.46 -11.33
C ASN A 559 2.57 -6.78 -10.90
N VAL A 560 2.06 -7.97 -11.21
CA VAL A 560 0.79 -8.44 -10.65
C VAL A 560 1.02 -8.81 -9.18
N TRP A 561 0.21 -8.26 -8.27
CA TRP A 561 0.24 -8.62 -6.85
C TRP A 561 -1.18 -8.91 -6.36
N ASN A 562 -1.30 -9.77 -5.35
CA ASN A 562 -2.60 -10.26 -4.86
C ASN A 562 -3.00 -9.66 -3.50
N ASP A 563 -2.06 -9.04 -2.79
CA ASP A 563 -2.24 -8.57 -1.42
C ASP A 563 -2.24 -7.04 -1.34
N PRO A 564 -3.22 -6.41 -0.66
CA PRO A 564 -3.23 -4.96 -0.50
C PRO A 564 -1.95 -4.45 0.19
N LEU A 565 -1.42 -3.34 -0.32
CA LEU A 565 -0.27 -2.64 0.24
C LEU A 565 -0.78 -1.56 1.21
N VAL A 566 -0.25 -1.49 2.43
CA VAL A 566 -0.58 -0.41 3.38
C VAL A 566 0.64 0.46 3.64
N LEU A 567 0.45 1.78 3.55
CA LEU A 567 1.43 2.79 3.91
C LEU A 567 0.95 3.56 5.13
N VAL A 568 1.81 3.69 6.14
CA VAL A 568 1.51 4.39 7.39
C VAL A 568 2.41 5.61 7.53
N PHE A 569 1.81 6.78 7.48
CA PHE A 569 2.45 8.08 7.62
C PHE A 569 2.07 8.71 8.96
N VAL A 570 3.05 9.24 9.70
CA VAL A 570 2.82 9.85 11.02
C VAL A 570 3.38 11.26 11.03
N LYS A 571 2.62 12.20 11.60
CA LYS A 571 3.03 13.59 11.73
C LYS A 571 4.36 13.71 12.47
N ARG A 572 5.30 14.50 11.95
CA ARG A 572 6.65 14.62 12.51
C ARG A 572 6.67 14.97 14.01
N SER A 573 5.80 15.86 14.46
CA SER A 573 5.68 16.26 15.86
C SER A 573 5.15 15.15 16.74
N ALA A 574 4.30 14.26 16.21
CA ALA A 574 3.76 13.11 16.92
C ALA A 574 4.81 12.02 17.13
N ILE A 575 5.67 11.75 16.12
CA ILE A 575 6.73 10.72 16.22
C ILE A 575 7.92 11.17 17.07
N PHE A 576 8.31 12.45 17.00
CA PHE A 576 9.44 12.98 17.76
C PHE A 576 9.07 13.57 19.11
N ASP A 577 7.82 13.41 19.56
CA ASP A 577 7.39 13.86 20.86
C ASP A 577 8.26 13.23 21.98
N SER A 578 8.87 14.10 22.78
CA SER A 578 9.78 13.73 23.88
C SER A 578 9.07 13.65 25.23
N THR A 579 7.75 13.80 25.25
CA THR A 579 6.96 13.68 26.47
C THR A 579 7.12 12.27 27.06
N PRO A 580 7.61 12.13 28.30
CA PRO A 580 7.90 10.83 28.89
C PRO A 580 6.62 10.02 29.04
N ILE A 581 6.71 8.74 28.71
CA ILE A 581 5.62 7.77 28.82
C ILE A 581 5.85 6.98 30.10
N GLN A 582 4.88 7.01 31.02
CA GLN A 582 4.93 6.20 32.23
C GLN A 582 4.08 4.96 32.01
N LEU A 583 4.69 3.78 32.13
CA LEU A 583 3.96 2.52 32.12
C LEU A 583 3.08 2.41 33.38
N PRO A 584 1.81 2.01 33.24
CA PRO A 584 0.94 1.73 34.38
C PRO A 584 1.49 0.63 35.28
N ASN A 585 1.15 0.66 36.57
CA ASN A 585 1.66 -0.34 37.53
C ASN A 585 1.28 -1.77 37.14
N SER A 586 0.09 -1.97 36.60
CA SER A 586 -0.38 -3.27 36.11
C SER A 586 0.40 -3.77 34.88
N SER A 587 0.87 -2.87 34.01
CA SER A 587 1.80 -3.21 32.92
C SER A 587 3.16 -3.65 33.46
N LEU A 588 3.69 -2.97 34.47
CA LEU A 588 4.96 -3.36 35.10
C LEU A 588 4.87 -4.70 35.84
N GLU A 589 3.75 -4.95 36.53
CA GLU A 589 3.49 -6.24 37.20
C GLU A 589 3.36 -7.37 36.19
N PHE A 590 2.64 -7.15 35.09
CA PHE A 590 2.55 -8.09 33.98
C PHE A 590 3.93 -8.43 33.38
N LEU A 591 4.77 -7.43 33.08
CA LEU A 591 6.12 -7.63 32.56
C LEU A 591 6.98 -8.47 33.50
N LYS A 592 6.90 -8.17 34.79
CA LYS A 592 7.64 -8.92 35.80
C LYS A 592 7.22 -10.39 35.81
N LEU A 593 5.91 -10.66 35.81
CA LEU A 593 5.39 -12.03 35.78
C LEU A 593 5.80 -12.76 34.49
N ASP A 594 5.76 -12.09 33.33
CA ASP A 594 6.15 -12.71 32.07
C ASP A 594 7.65 -13.03 32.00
N ASN A 595 8.49 -12.10 32.44
CA ASN A 595 9.94 -12.31 32.49
C ASN A 595 10.30 -13.42 33.50
N ASP A 596 9.68 -13.43 34.69
CA ASP A 596 9.90 -14.49 35.70
C ASP A 596 9.50 -15.88 35.17
N GLU A 597 8.43 -15.98 34.37
CA GLU A 597 7.99 -17.25 33.76
C GLU A 597 8.85 -17.67 32.57
N LEU A 598 9.35 -16.71 31.79
CA LEU A 598 10.33 -16.95 30.73
C LEU A 598 11.61 -17.56 31.32
N ASP A 599 12.14 -16.97 32.39
CA ASP A 599 13.33 -17.46 33.08
C ASP A 599 13.14 -18.90 33.57
N LYS A 600 11.99 -19.20 34.20
CA LYS A 600 11.64 -20.58 34.62
C LYS A 600 11.55 -21.55 33.45
N SER A 601 11.00 -21.11 32.32
CA SER A 601 10.85 -21.94 31.12
C SER A 601 12.23 -22.33 30.56
N ILE A 602 13.18 -21.39 30.57
CA ILE A 602 14.56 -21.60 30.13
C ILE A 602 15.31 -22.53 31.09
N GLU A 603 15.22 -22.27 32.40
CA GLU A 603 15.86 -23.09 33.44
C GLU A 603 15.42 -24.56 33.36
N TRP A 604 14.10 -24.80 33.28
CA TRP A 604 13.54 -26.16 33.17
C TRP A 604 14.08 -26.91 31.96
N ASN A 605 14.18 -26.22 30.80
CA ASN A 605 14.67 -26.83 29.57
C ASN A 605 16.17 -27.18 29.66
N SER A 606 16.96 -26.33 30.33
CA SER A 606 18.38 -26.56 30.55
C SER A 606 18.67 -27.76 31.47
N ASP A 607 17.85 -27.97 32.50
CA ASP A 607 17.98 -29.11 33.43
C ASP A 607 17.63 -30.46 32.78
N THR A 608 16.70 -30.47 31.82
CA THR A 608 16.38 -31.68 31.04
C THR A 608 17.50 -32.12 30.09
N ASP A 609 18.26 -31.17 29.50
CA ASP A 609 19.40 -31.49 28.64
C ASP A 609 20.58 -32.14 29.41
N TYR A 610 20.69 -31.90 30.74
CA TYR A 610 21.70 -32.54 31.60
C TYR A 610 21.34 -33.95 32.08
N MET A 611 20.07 -34.34 32.04
CA MET A 611 19.63 -35.68 32.48
C MET A 611 19.72 -36.72 31.36
N ASP A 612 19.64 -36.32 30.09
CA ASP A 612 19.74 -37.22 28.93
C ASP A 612 21.20 -37.56 28.53
N SER A 613 22.18 -36.90 29.15
CA SER A 613 23.62 -37.11 28.92
C SER A 613 24.31 -37.97 29.99
N SER A 614 23.55 -38.58 30.91
CA SER A 614 24.09 -39.32 32.07
C SER A 614 23.69 -40.81 32.14
N SER A 615 23.46 -41.45 31.00
CA SER A 615 23.29 -42.91 30.92
C SER A 615 24.14 -43.54 29.82
N ASP A 616 25.47 -43.49 29.98
CA ASP A 616 26.35 -44.50 29.36
C ASP A 616 27.64 -44.68 30.19
N GLU A 617 27.53 -45.34 31.34
CA GLU A 617 28.66 -45.99 32.00
C GLU A 617 28.25 -47.38 32.51
N GLY A 618 28.63 -48.41 31.74
CA GLY A 618 28.68 -49.80 32.19
C GLY A 618 28.56 -50.76 31.01
N GLY A 619 29.54 -51.57 30.64
CA GLY A 619 30.88 -51.80 31.14
C GLY A 619 31.46 -52.91 30.26
N ASP A 620 32.66 -52.71 29.72
CA ASP A 620 33.36 -53.74 28.94
C ASP A 620 34.43 -54.38 29.84
N ASP A 621 34.10 -55.55 30.36
CA ASP A 621 35.09 -56.53 30.85
C ASP A 621 35.65 -57.28 29.64
N ASP A 622 36.88 -56.95 29.30
CA ASP A 622 37.77 -57.74 28.45
C ASP A 622 38.08 -59.10 29.10
N GLU A 623 37.81 -60.21 28.41
CA GLU A 623 38.70 -61.40 28.38
C GLU A 623 38.31 -62.37 27.24
N PRO A 624 39.22 -63.23 26.73
CA PRO A 624 39.53 -63.29 25.31
C PRO A 624 39.11 -64.59 24.60
N GLN A 625 39.05 -64.55 23.27
CA GLN A 625 38.82 -65.71 22.41
C GLN A 625 39.92 -66.78 22.49
N PRO A 626 39.55 -68.03 22.15
CA PRO A 626 40.39 -68.82 21.26
C PRO A 626 39.62 -69.58 20.15
N GLN A 627 40.03 -69.28 18.92
CA GLN A 627 40.31 -70.11 17.73
C GLN A 627 39.61 -71.47 17.47
N GLU A 628 39.18 -71.57 16.20
CA GLU A 628 38.99 -72.70 15.28
C GLU A 628 39.55 -74.09 15.68
N ASP A 629 38.77 -75.17 15.47
CA ASP A 629 38.91 -76.06 14.30
C ASP A 629 37.94 -77.29 14.33
N LYS A 630 37.37 -77.59 13.16
CA LYS A 630 37.08 -78.91 12.53
C LYS A 630 36.46 -80.13 13.26
N GLN A 631 35.50 -80.71 12.49
CA GLN A 631 35.26 -82.14 12.20
C GLN A 631 34.35 -83.00 13.11
N GLN A 632 33.18 -83.32 12.50
CA GLN A 632 32.63 -84.67 12.27
C GLN A 632 32.88 -85.81 13.27
N ASN A 633 31.74 -86.41 13.64
CA ASN A 633 31.42 -87.85 13.64
C ASN A 633 31.18 -88.56 15.00
N ASP A 634 29.97 -89.13 15.09
CA ASP A 634 29.55 -90.39 15.71
C ASP A 634 29.91 -90.73 17.17
N GLN A 635 28.84 -90.81 18.00
CA GLN A 635 28.45 -91.80 19.05
C GLN A 635 29.52 -92.75 19.68
N PRO A 636 29.34 -93.28 20.93
CA PRO A 636 28.05 -93.56 21.62
C PRO A 636 27.99 -93.34 23.16
N LEU A 637 26.73 -93.31 23.66
CA LEU A 637 26.18 -94.05 24.81
C LEU A 637 27.15 -94.59 25.91
N ILE A 638 26.92 -94.22 27.18
CA ILE A 638 26.47 -95.10 28.29
C ILE A 638 26.62 -94.39 29.66
N ASP A 639 25.45 -94.21 30.26
CA ASP A 639 25.04 -94.34 31.67
C ASP A 639 26.02 -94.98 32.68
N LEU A 640 26.16 -94.39 33.88
CA LEU A 640 25.94 -95.03 35.19
C LEU A 640 26.64 -94.30 36.36
N THR A 641 25.80 -93.96 37.35
CA THR A 641 25.99 -94.06 38.81
C THR A 641 26.79 -93.04 39.63
N ASP A 642 26.05 -92.51 40.61
CA ASP A 642 26.37 -92.34 42.04
C ASP A 642 27.38 -91.26 42.49
N LYS A 643 26.84 -90.13 42.97
CA LYS A 643 26.73 -89.88 44.42
C LYS A 643 25.76 -88.75 44.76
#